data_AF-A0A2J7TJQ7-F1
#
_entry.id   AF-A0A2J7TJQ7-F1
#
_cell.length_a   1.000
_cell.length_b   1.000
_cell.length_c   1.000
_cell.angle_alpha   90.00
_cell.angle_beta   90.00
_cell.angle_gamma   90.00
#
_symmetry.space_group_name_H-M   'P 1'
#
loop_
_entity.id
_entity.type
_entity.pdbx_description
1 polymer ?
#
loop_
_entity_poly.entity_id
_entity_poly.type
_entity_poly.pdbx_seq_one_letter_code
_entity_poly.pdbx_strand_id
1 'polypeptide(L)'
;MGYIPGVNLLPSTGEFTYDTIAHRGRRATERVLSDINIYAGQAAHRTDMELAIDHLIDQHPECTTVALVVAWFFNSTSAGSTNIYPSTTYIGGDFQYWNGAAYVADHWRCSGLTEASSGLIPLSKNGASYNYGGTPSDGSLVRCIQYLKSRGLRTVFYPFLLGDIPGSFPWRGLITYSGSDVSSAAASAVAAFLGSASAGQFSRDAVNSTVNYSGAATDWTYRRMILHYANLCVLAGGVDLFLLGSELRGIETLRGPAWSKMGIIGDYGLASDAPIGALDFGLASATIVDSADYGLASSAVTVSAGANPVWDYPFVTAMGKLADDVRGVFDAAGLTKDLAGLHNLVSYAADWSTWMGYQHADANGQTPHLDQLWSRANIDLVCFDNYLPLSDWAQGDGGLDARNWSAGAASAWPVEDPASIGFGLAGTPSIYRKDYLKANIEGGEKFNWFYYDSDNAAPGVYPDGSGHTVSLPSGDRLTQTRQRYYAGQEILANKQLRWWWSNPHHAVYDAGDGAGWVAHGPPTTWAARSKSTTFTEYGFATIDRSTNQPNVFYDVKSSGSATAYWSRWASIGDRDDIASYVPVTDPSIRAIGLEAIYEYWFVDGHNDEAAGVAMVEAAFCSVWNWDARPYPTFSSLSTDIWGDSSNWPTGFWLEGKLTTGVPMAYPLSWPADLRPARVLLNVNNSSRSGGQAISGAEMIVTSPAARWEGKIALPAMSAKQILAWRGFVAGMNGRYGTALIPAFESNRQNTTGVTAAAAALNATALTLTVGGRGAITAGMRFSIAGRLYEIQQSTPLGAGAYAVNILPWLRGAIAAGVACEFVNPVTTMRFTSDSEGKLDLEANVIAHPEIGLIEAF
;
A
#
# COMPACT_ATOMS: atom_id res chain seq x y z
N MET A 1 16.08 10.73 -11.04
CA MET A 1 16.79 9.47 -10.77
C MET A 1 15.74 8.47 -10.33
N GLY A 2 15.87 7.21 -10.77
CA GLY A 2 14.95 6.15 -10.39
C GLY A 2 15.18 5.68 -8.95
N TYR A 3 14.11 5.30 -8.24
CA TYR A 3 14.14 4.89 -6.82
C TYR A 3 13.30 3.64 -6.53
N ILE A 4 12.93 2.90 -7.57
CA ILE A 4 12.10 1.69 -7.50
C ILE A 4 12.93 0.52 -8.02
N PRO A 5 13.73 -0.15 -7.16
CA PRO A 5 14.59 -1.26 -7.59
C PRO A 5 13.80 -2.52 -7.95
N GLY A 6 12.63 -2.71 -7.33
CA GLY A 6 11.71 -3.80 -7.60
C GLY A 6 10.27 -3.47 -7.16
N VAL A 7 9.31 -4.28 -7.60
CA VAL A 7 7.88 -4.13 -7.27
C VAL A 7 7.22 -5.47 -6.94
N ASN A 8 6.24 -5.46 -6.04
CA ASN A 8 5.31 -6.58 -5.87
C ASN A 8 4.22 -6.51 -6.93
N LEU A 9 4.02 -7.59 -7.69
CA LEU A 9 3.05 -7.69 -8.78
C LEU A 9 1.72 -8.27 -8.29
N LEU A 10 0.70 -7.43 -8.24
CA LEU A 10 -0.69 -7.70 -7.91
C LEU A 10 -1.53 -8.07 -9.15
N PRO A 11 -2.75 -8.62 -9.00
CA PRO A 11 -3.61 -8.68 -7.80
C PRO A 11 -3.51 -9.96 -6.95
N SER A 12 -2.55 -10.84 -7.20
CA SER A 12 -2.37 -12.18 -6.59
C SER A 12 -3.46 -13.22 -6.89
N THR A 13 -4.54 -12.79 -7.52
CA THR A 13 -5.73 -13.59 -7.84
C THR A 13 -6.25 -13.32 -9.27
N GLY A 14 -7.26 -14.09 -9.66
CA GLY A 14 -7.80 -14.19 -11.01
C GLY A 14 -7.10 -15.28 -11.81
N GLU A 15 -7.90 -16.17 -12.40
CA GLU A 15 -7.49 -17.47 -12.93
C GLU A 15 -6.42 -17.36 -14.02
N PHE A 16 -6.44 -16.30 -14.82
CA PHE A 16 -5.49 -16.07 -15.92
C PHE A 16 -4.96 -14.62 -15.95
N THR A 17 -5.04 -13.88 -14.84
CA THR A 17 -4.65 -12.46 -14.78
C THR A 17 -3.18 -12.24 -15.17
N TYR A 18 -2.30 -13.17 -14.80
CA TYR A 18 -0.86 -13.10 -15.09
C TYR A 18 -0.47 -13.70 -16.44
N ASP A 19 -1.43 -14.16 -17.23
CA ASP A 19 -1.13 -14.87 -18.46
C ASP A 19 -0.67 -13.93 -19.57
N THR A 20 0.21 -14.45 -20.42
CA THR A 20 0.63 -13.81 -21.68
C THR A 20 -0.17 -14.31 -22.88
N ILE A 21 -1.14 -15.19 -22.64
CA ILE A 21 -2.11 -15.66 -23.62
C ILE A 21 -3.47 -15.04 -23.32
N ALA A 22 -4.22 -14.65 -24.35
CA ALA A 22 -5.57 -14.14 -24.20
C ALA A 22 -6.53 -15.27 -23.78
N HIS A 23 -7.28 -15.06 -22.69
CA HIS A 23 -8.27 -16.01 -22.17
C HIS A 23 -9.68 -15.44 -22.16
N ARG A 24 -10.64 -16.35 -22.32
CA ARG A 24 -12.08 -16.14 -22.12
C ARG A 24 -12.65 -17.18 -21.20
N GLY A 25 -13.70 -16.84 -20.46
CA GLY A 25 -14.39 -17.80 -19.60
C GLY A 25 -15.85 -17.44 -19.37
N ARG A 26 -16.60 -18.43 -18.89
CA ARG A 26 -17.98 -18.26 -18.41
C ARG A 26 -18.19 -19.14 -17.19
N ARG A 27 -18.87 -18.61 -16.19
CA ARG A 27 -19.28 -19.40 -15.02
C ARG A 27 -20.40 -20.36 -15.41
N ALA A 28 -20.63 -21.40 -14.60
CA ALA A 28 -21.70 -22.37 -14.83
C ALA A 28 -23.11 -21.74 -15.00
N THR A 29 -23.33 -20.57 -14.39
CA THR A 29 -24.60 -19.83 -14.47
C THR A 29 -24.70 -18.87 -15.66
N GLU A 30 -23.61 -18.68 -16.40
CA GLU A 30 -23.49 -17.69 -17.49
C GLU A 30 -23.62 -18.40 -18.85
N ARG A 31 -24.25 -17.72 -19.82
CA ARG A 31 -24.47 -18.29 -21.16
C ARG A 31 -23.35 -17.99 -22.16
N VAL A 32 -22.64 -16.89 -21.95
CA VAL A 32 -21.68 -16.30 -22.91
C VAL A 32 -20.29 -16.26 -22.29
N LEU A 33 -19.28 -16.59 -23.08
CA LEU A 33 -17.87 -16.43 -22.72
C LEU A 33 -17.48 -14.94 -22.79
N SER A 34 -16.86 -14.45 -21.73
CA SER A 34 -16.33 -13.08 -21.60
C SER A 34 -14.81 -13.10 -21.58
N ASP A 35 -14.18 -12.01 -22.02
CA ASP A 35 -12.74 -11.81 -21.90
C ASP A 35 -12.32 -11.83 -20.42
N ILE A 36 -11.12 -12.37 -20.12
CA ILE A 36 -10.58 -12.45 -18.74
C ILE A 36 -9.41 -11.50 -18.51
N ASN A 37 -8.50 -11.36 -19.48
CA ASN A 37 -7.20 -10.70 -19.27
C ASN A 37 -6.75 -9.85 -20.47
N ILE A 38 -7.68 -9.36 -21.28
CA ILE A 38 -7.37 -8.53 -22.46
C ILE A 38 -8.16 -7.22 -22.48
N TYR A 39 -8.61 -6.71 -21.33
CA TYR A 39 -9.50 -5.55 -21.27
C TYR A 39 -8.88 -4.27 -21.85
N ALA A 40 -7.56 -4.10 -21.74
CA ALA A 40 -6.82 -2.99 -22.35
C ALA A 40 -6.31 -3.30 -23.77
N GLY A 41 -6.14 -4.58 -24.13
CA GLY A 41 -5.47 -5.03 -25.36
C GLY A 41 -6.36 -5.75 -26.38
N GLN A 42 -7.69 -5.62 -26.27
CA GLN A 42 -8.69 -6.43 -27.01
C GLN A 42 -8.44 -6.56 -28.51
N ALA A 43 -8.03 -5.48 -29.19
CA ALA A 43 -7.88 -5.46 -30.65
C ALA A 43 -6.72 -6.34 -31.17
N ALA A 44 -5.75 -6.68 -30.33
CA ALA A 44 -4.53 -7.37 -30.72
C ALA A 44 -4.28 -8.68 -29.96
N HIS A 45 -5.24 -9.16 -29.16
CA HIS A 45 -5.05 -10.28 -28.22
C HIS A 45 -3.82 -10.11 -27.29
N ARG A 46 -3.39 -8.87 -27.06
CA ARG A 46 -2.35 -8.55 -26.08
C ARG A 46 -2.95 -8.59 -24.69
N THR A 47 -2.27 -9.21 -23.75
CA THR A 47 -2.80 -9.32 -22.39
C THR A 47 -2.55 -8.06 -21.57
N ASP A 48 -3.42 -7.86 -20.60
CA ASP A 48 -3.34 -6.79 -19.62
C ASP A 48 -1.98 -6.82 -18.89
N MET A 49 -1.51 -8.02 -18.54
CA MET A 49 -0.19 -8.26 -17.93
C MET A 49 0.95 -7.78 -18.83
N GLU A 50 0.94 -8.13 -20.12
CA GLU A 50 2.00 -7.70 -21.05
C GLU A 50 2.09 -6.17 -21.13
N LEU A 51 0.94 -5.50 -21.19
CA LEU A 51 0.86 -4.04 -21.22
C LEU A 51 1.31 -3.41 -19.89
N ALA A 52 0.93 -4.00 -18.76
CA ALA A 52 1.35 -3.53 -17.44
C ALA A 52 2.87 -3.62 -17.26
N ILE A 53 3.51 -4.69 -17.73
CA ILE A 53 4.98 -4.84 -17.68
C ILE A 53 5.68 -3.90 -18.67
N ASP A 54 5.11 -3.67 -19.85
CA ASP A 54 5.62 -2.64 -20.77
C ASP A 54 5.62 -1.26 -20.10
N HIS A 55 4.52 -0.89 -19.43
CA HIS A 55 4.43 0.36 -18.69
C HIS A 55 5.44 0.43 -17.54
N LEU A 56 5.65 -0.66 -16.80
CA LEU A 56 6.62 -0.70 -15.72
C LEU A 56 8.03 -0.39 -16.25
N ILE A 57 8.45 -1.07 -17.32
CA ILE A 57 9.78 -0.90 -17.89
C ILE A 57 9.96 0.49 -18.51
N ASP A 58 8.92 1.04 -19.15
CA ASP A 58 8.97 2.38 -19.75
C ASP A 58 9.01 3.49 -18.68
N GLN A 59 8.23 3.35 -17.60
CA GLN A 59 8.13 4.36 -16.55
C GLN A 59 9.24 4.25 -15.50
N HIS A 60 9.73 3.04 -15.25
CA HIS A 60 10.72 2.71 -14.24
C HIS A 60 11.79 1.77 -14.80
N PRO A 61 12.64 2.23 -15.75
CA PRO A 61 13.71 1.42 -16.31
C PRO A 61 14.78 1.00 -15.29
N GLU A 62 14.81 1.64 -14.10
CA GLU A 62 15.62 1.23 -12.96
C GLU A 62 15.10 -0.03 -12.24
N CYS A 63 13.83 -0.39 -12.45
CA CYS A 63 13.21 -1.55 -11.82
C CYS A 63 13.73 -2.82 -12.48
N THR A 64 14.45 -3.65 -11.71
CA THR A 64 15.08 -4.87 -12.22
C THR A 64 14.49 -6.14 -11.64
N THR A 65 13.53 -6.03 -10.72
CA THR A 65 12.94 -7.16 -10.00
C THR A 65 11.43 -7.05 -9.91
N VAL A 66 10.74 -8.17 -10.17
CA VAL A 66 9.30 -8.30 -9.99
C VAL A 66 9.03 -9.47 -9.02
N ALA A 67 8.37 -9.17 -7.90
CA ALA A 67 7.89 -10.17 -6.98
C ALA A 67 6.46 -10.59 -7.34
N LEU A 68 6.32 -11.76 -7.95
CA LEU A 68 5.06 -12.34 -8.37
C LEU A 68 4.30 -12.86 -7.15
N VAL A 69 3.30 -12.09 -6.69
CA VAL A 69 2.45 -12.46 -5.56
C VAL A 69 1.38 -13.45 -6.04
N VAL A 70 1.22 -14.58 -5.35
CA VAL A 70 0.27 -15.63 -5.77
C VAL A 70 -0.50 -16.19 -4.59
N ALA A 71 -1.83 -16.02 -4.59
CA ALA A 71 -2.67 -16.36 -3.44
C ALA A 71 -3.37 -17.72 -3.54
N TRP A 72 -3.31 -18.47 -2.43
CA TRP A 72 -4.36 -19.42 -2.02
C TRP A 72 -5.20 -18.79 -0.90
N PHE A 73 -6.28 -19.49 -0.52
CA PHE A 73 -7.24 -19.00 0.44
C PHE A 73 -7.17 -19.77 1.75
N PHE A 74 -7.54 -19.10 2.83
CA PHE A 74 -7.84 -19.73 4.11
C PHE A 74 -9.26 -19.39 4.57
N ASN A 75 -9.94 -20.32 5.24
CA ASN A 75 -11.35 -20.15 5.63
C ASN A 75 -11.59 -20.07 7.14
N SER A 76 -10.52 -19.97 7.93
CA SER A 76 -10.57 -19.77 9.38
C SER A 76 -9.27 -19.16 9.90
N THR A 77 -9.35 -18.32 10.93
CA THR A 77 -8.16 -17.84 11.66
C THR A 77 -7.68 -18.85 12.72
N SER A 78 -8.37 -19.98 12.90
CA SER A 78 -7.91 -21.05 13.79
C SER A 78 -6.97 -22.01 13.06
N ALA A 79 -5.69 -22.01 13.44
CA ALA A 79 -4.65 -22.86 12.84
C ALA A 79 -5.03 -24.36 12.86
N GLY A 80 -5.72 -24.83 13.89
CA GLY A 80 -6.09 -26.23 14.04
C GLY A 80 -7.23 -26.71 13.15
N SER A 81 -7.98 -25.80 12.50
CA SER A 81 -9.16 -26.16 11.69
C SER A 81 -9.26 -25.42 10.36
N THR A 82 -8.34 -24.50 10.07
CA THR A 82 -8.33 -23.77 8.80
C THR A 82 -7.87 -24.65 7.66
N ASN A 83 -8.52 -24.50 6.51
CA ASN A 83 -8.09 -25.11 5.26
C ASN A 83 -7.28 -24.09 4.47
N ILE A 84 -6.17 -24.52 3.88
CA ILE A 84 -5.38 -23.75 2.93
C ILE A 84 -5.58 -24.36 1.54
N TYR A 85 -6.27 -23.65 0.66
CA TYR A 85 -6.80 -24.23 -0.58
C TYR A 85 -6.74 -23.28 -1.78
N PRO A 86 -6.49 -23.80 -3.00
CA PRO A 86 -6.74 -23.06 -4.22
C PRO A 86 -8.24 -23.12 -4.55
N SER A 87 -8.76 -22.11 -5.24
CA SER A 87 -10.13 -22.13 -5.72
C SER A 87 -10.30 -21.27 -6.97
N THR A 88 -11.46 -21.37 -7.62
CA THR A 88 -11.83 -20.58 -8.79
C THR A 88 -13.26 -20.05 -8.65
N THR A 89 -13.51 -18.89 -9.25
CA THR A 89 -14.86 -18.33 -9.38
C THR A 89 -15.69 -19.01 -10.49
N TYR A 90 -15.10 -19.97 -11.21
CA TYR A 90 -15.68 -20.67 -12.36
C TYR A 90 -15.94 -22.16 -12.11
N ILE A 91 -16.20 -22.58 -10.86
CA ILE A 91 -16.53 -24.00 -10.57
C ILE A 91 -17.67 -24.47 -11.48
N GLY A 92 -17.43 -25.52 -12.27
CA GLY A 92 -18.34 -26.07 -13.27
C GLY A 92 -18.56 -25.18 -14.51
N GLY A 93 -17.76 -24.14 -14.70
CA GLY A 93 -17.74 -23.26 -15.87
C GLY A 93 -16.84 -23.78 -16.99
N ASP A 94 -16.58 -22.92 -17.97
CA ASP A 94 -15.73 -23.23 -19.13
C ASP A 94 -14.69 -22.12 -19.36
N PHE A 95 -13.51 -22.50 -19.85
CA PHE A 95 -12.47 -21.59 -20.30
C PHE A 95 -12.05 -21.86 -21.74
N GLN A 96 -11.55 -20.81 -22.39
CA GLN A 96 -10.88 -20.88 -23.68
C GLN A 96 -9.63 -20.00 -23.70
N TYR A 97 -8.62 -20.42 -24.46
CA TYR A 97 -7.44 -19.61 -24.72
C TYR A 97 -7.26 -19.36 -26.23
N TRP A 98 -6.65 -18.24 -26.59
CA TRP A 98 -6.33 -17.91 -27.97
C TRP A 98 -5.05 -18.63 -28.41
N ASN A 99 -5.14 -19.51 -29.41
CA ASN A 99 -3.99 -20.27 -29.91
C ASN A 99 -3.24 -19.59 -31.07
N GLY A 100 -3.54 -18.32 -31.37
CA GLY A 100 -3.01 -17.58 -32.53
C GLY A 100 -3.94 -17.55 -33.74
N ALA A 101 -4.93 -18.45 -33.81
CA ALA A 101 -5.89 -18.52 -34.92
C ALA A 101 -7.36 -18.57 -34.47
N ALA A 102 -7.64 -19.23 -33.34
CA ALA A 102 -8.97 -19.35 -32.77
C ALA A 102 -8.90 -19.51 -31.25
N TYR A 103 -10.02 -19.25 -30.58
CA TYR A 103 -10.21 -19.67 -29.20
C TYR A 103 -10.48 -21.18 -29.14
N VAL A 104 -9.73 -21.89 -28.31
CA VAL A 104 -9.86 -23.34 -28.08
C VAL A 104 -10.05 -23.62 -26.60
N ALA A 105 -10.64 -24.77 -26.26
CA ALA A 105 -10.96 -25.13 -24.88
C ALA A 105 -9.71 -25.16 -23.99
N ASP A 106 -9.87 -24.69 -22.75
CA ASP A 106 -8.86 -24.75 -21.71
C ASP A 106 -9.48 -25.13 -20.36
N HIS A 107 -8.62 -25.40 -19.39
CA HIS A 107 -8.98 -25.61 -18.00
C HIS A 107 -8.13 -24.72 -17.10
N TRP A 108 -8.75 -24.18 -16.05
CA TRP A 108 -8.00 -23.73 -14.91
C TRP A 108 -7.32 -24.95 -14.28
N ARG A 109 -6.05 -24.81 -13.90
CA ARG A 109 -5.26 -25.88 -13.28
C ARG A 109 -4.50 -25.36 -12.07
N CYS A 110 -4.60 -26.07 -10.95
CA CYS A 110 -3.79 -25.82 -9.77
C CYS A 110 -3.68 -27.08 -8.90
N SER A 111 -2.46 -27.56 -8.66
CA SER A 111 -2.17 -28.69 -7.76
C SER A 111 -2.99 -29.96 -8.04
N GLY A 112 -3.08 -30.32 -9.33
CA GLY A 112 -3.86 -31.46 -9.84
C GLY A 112 -5.37 -31.24 -9.89
N LEU A 113 -5.85 -30.02 -9.64
CA LEU A 113 -7.27 -29.65 -9.67
C LEU A 113 -7.60 -28.86 -10.93
N THR A 114 -8.84 -28.97 -11.37
CA THR A 114 -9.46 -28.15 -12.42
C THR A 114 -10.77 -27.56 -11.94
N GLU A 115 -11.38 -26.65 -12.69
CA GLU A 115 -12.68 -26.07 -12.35
C GLU A 115 -13.82 -27.11 -12.29
N ALA A 116 -13.59 -28.29 -12.89
CA ALA A 116 -14.49 -29.45 -12.87
C ALA A 116 -14.19 -30.44 -11.74
N SER A 117 -13.15 -30.23 -10.93
CA SER A 117 -12.79 -31.14 -9.84
C SER A 117 -13.86 -31.18 -8.74
N SER A 118 -14.25 -32.39 -8.33
CA SER A 118 -15.15 -32.59 -7.20
C SER A 118 -14.48 -32.19 -5.88
N GLY A 119 -15.21 -31.52 -5.00
CA GLY A 119 -14.73 -31.19 -3.65
C GLY A 119 -13.92 -29.89 -3.55
N LEU A 120 -13.87 -29.07 -4.60
CA LEU A 120 -13.39 -27.69 -4.50
C LEU A 120 -14.20 -26.92 -3.45
N ILE A 121 -13.49 -26.17 -2.60
CA ILE A 121 -14.12 -25.25 -1.66
C ILE A 121 -14.47 -23.96 -2.44
N PRO A 122 -15.76 -23.60 -2.58
CA PRO A 122 -16.15 -22.39 -3.32
C PRO A 122 -15.72 -21.12 -2.60
N LEU A 123 -15.27 -20.13 -3.37
CA LEU A 123 -15.00 -18.79 -2.85
C LEU A 123 -16.28 -18.12 -2.33
N SER A 124 -16.15 -17.45 -1.20
CA SER A 124 -17.23 -16.71 -0.56
C SER A 124 -17.68 -15.53 -1.41
N LYS A 125 -18.95 -15.16 -1.23
CA LYS A 125 -19.60 -14.04 -1.94
C LYS A 125 -20.09 -13.00 -0.96
N ASN A 126 -20.06 -11.74 -1.40
CA ASN A 126 -20.78 -10.64 -0.79
C ASN A 126 -21.83 -10.12 -1.78
N GLY A 127 -23.10 -10.45 -1.53
CA GLY A 127 -24.17 -10.23 -2.48
C GLY A 127 -23.97 -11.05 -3.76
N ALA A 128 -23.96 -10.38 -4.91
CA ALA A 128 -23.76 -11.02 -6.22
C ALA A 128 -22.28 -11.22 -6.59
N SER A 129 -21.35 -10.55 -5.89
CA SER A 129 -19.92 -10.54 -6.21
C SER A 129 -19.12 -11.50 -5.34
N TYR A 130 -18.09 -12.11 -5.91
CA TYR A 130 -17.11 -12.87 -5.14
C TYR A 130 -16.24 -11.95 -4.29
N ASN A 131 -15.79 -12.45 -3.15
CA ASN A 131 -14.85 -11.74 -2.27
C ASN A 131 -13.49 -11.51 -2.96
N TYR A 132 -13.03 -12.51 -3.72
CA TYR A 132 -11.76 -12.51 -4.43
C TYR A 132 -11.92 -13.09 -5.85
N GLY A 133 -10.93 -12.85 -6.71
CA GLY A 133 -10.72 -13.68 -7.91
C GLY A 133 -10.21 -15.08 -7.52
N GLY A 134 -10.18 -16.03 -8.48
CA GLY A 134 -9.63 -17.36 -8.23
C GLY A 134 -8.10 -17.37 -8.01
N THR A 135 -7.55 -18.48 -7.56
CA THR A 135 -6.10 -18.71 -7.60
C THR A 135 -5.62 -18.67 -9.06
N PRO A 136 -4.51 -17.99 -9.39
CA PRO A 136 -3.98 -18.02 -10.75
C PRO A 136 -3.65 -19.43 -11.20
N SER A 137 -3.93 -19.75 -12.47
CA SER A 137 -3.67 -21.09 -13.01
C SER A 137 -2.17 -21.34 -13.15
N ASP A 138 -1.74 -22.57 -12.91
CA ASP A 138 -0.35 -23.01 -13.02
C ASP A 138 0.31 -22.60 -14.34
N GLY A 139 -0.37 -22.81 -15.47
CA GLY A 139 0.16 -22.47 -16.79
C GLY A 139 0.36 -20.96 -16.98
N SER A 140 -0.52 -20.15 -16.38
CA SER A 140 -0.41 -18.69 -16.37
C SER A 140 0.82 -18.24 -15.58
N LEU A 141 1.08 -18.85 -14.42
CA LEU A 141 2.25 -18.56 -13.59
C LEU A 141 3.57 -18.97 -14.26
N VAL A 142 3.63 -20.17 -14.87
CA VAL A 142 4.82 -20.63 -15.60
C VAL A 142 5.17 -19.65 -16.73
N ARG A 143 4.19 -19.24 -17.52
CA ARG A 143 4.39 -18.27 -18.60
C ARG A 143 4.75 -16.89 -18.08
N CYS A 144 4.14 -16.44 -16.98
CA CYS A 144 4.46 -15.16 -16.33
C CYS A 144 5.94 -15.10 -15.92
N ILE A 145 6.43 -16.11 -15.20
CA ILE A 145 7.83 -16.20 -14.77
C ILE A 145 8.76 -16.20 -15.99
N GLN A 146 8.48 -17.01 -17.00
CA GLN A 146 9.28 -17.07 -18.22
C GLN A 146 9.28 -15.73 -18.97
N TYR A 147 8.13 -15.06 -19.03
CA TYR A 147 7.99 -13.75 -19.66
C TYR A 147 8.80 -12.69 -18.92
N LEU A 148 8.68 -12.57 -17.59
CA LEU A 148 9.46 -11.63 -16.79
C LEU A 148 10.97 -11.83 -17.01
N LYS A 149 11.45 -13.08 -16.97
CA LYS A 149 12.86 -13.41 -17.24
C LYS A 149 13.28 -13.05 -18.67
N SER A 150 12.42 -13.28 -19.66
CA SER A 150 12.68 -12.88 -21.06
C SER A 150 12.81 -11.37 -21.25
N ARG A 151 12.21 -10.58 -20.34
CA ARG A 151 12.31 -9.12 -20.29
C ARG A 151 13.51 -8.62 -19.48
N GLY A 152 14.36 -9.52 -18.97
CA GLY A 152 15.54 -9.18 -18.17
C GLY A 152 15.24 -8.85 -16.71
N LEU A 153 14.02 -9.15 -16.23
CA LEU A 153 13.62 -8.91 -14.85
C LEU A 153 13.92 -10.15 -14.00
N ARG A 154 14.49 -9.94 -12.81
CA ARG A 154 14.53 -10.95 -11.76
C ARG A 154 13.13 -11.24 -11.28
N THR A 155 12.87 -12.49 -10.94
CA THR A 155 11.57 -12.95 -10.48
C THR A 155 11.67 -13.48 -9.06
N VAL A 156 10.95 -12.84 -8.14
CA VAL A 156 10.69 -13.41 -6.81
C VAL A 156 9.35 -14.13 -6.87
N PHE A 157 9.30 -15.40 -6.48
CA PHE A 157 8.03 -16.09 -6.29
C PHE A 157 7.54 -15.87 -4.86
N TYR A 158 6.38 -15.24 -4.72
CA TYR A 158 5.84 -14.79 -3.44
C TYR A 158 4.48 -15.45 -3.17
N PRO A 159 4.45 -16.63 -2.50
CA PRO A 159 3.21 -17.25 -2.05
C PRO A 159 2.49 -16.42 -0.99
N PHE A 160 1.19 -16.28 -1.12
CA PHE A 160 0.34 -15.43 -0.29
C PHE A 160 -0.91 -16.17 0.19
N LEU A 161 -1.49 -15.74 1.32
CA LEU A 161 -2.73 -16.29 1.87
C LEU A 161 -3.78 -15.19 2.03
N LEU A 162 -4.96 -15.39 1.45
CA LEU A 162 -6.11 -14.48 1.56
C LEU A 162 -7.23 -15.12 2.38
N GLY A 163 -7.80 -14.36 3.32
CA GLY A 163 -8.85 -14.82 4.22
C GLY A 163 -10.22 -14.83 3.57
N ASP A 164 -10.64 -15.97 3.01
CA ASP A 164 -11.97 -16.16 2.45
C ASP A 164 -12.94 -16.65 3.54
N ILE A 165 -13.45 -15.71 4.33
CA ILE A 165 -14.47 -15.95 5.35
C ILE A 165 -15.74 -15.17 4.97
N PRO A 166 -16.94 -15.78 4.97
CA PRO A 166 -18.17 -15.06 4.66
C PRO A 166 -18.35 -13.81 5.55
N GLY A 167 -18.42 -12.63 4.93
CA GLY A 167 -18.60 -11.35 5.63
C GLY A 167 -17.37 -10.82 6.38
N SER A 168 -16.20 -11.43 6.24
CA SER A 168 -14.95 -11.00 6.89
C SER A 168 -13.74 -11.24 5.98
N PHE A 169 -12.78 -10.32 6.00
CA PHE A 169 -11.56 -10.37 5.19
C PHE A 169 -10.35 -10.32 6.12
N PRO A 170 -10.16 -11.33 6.99
CA PRO A 170 -9.09 -11.27 7.98
C PRO A 170 -7.72 -11.36 7.31
N TRP A 171 -6.78 -10.63 7.89
CA TRP A 171 -5.37 -10.74 7.52
C TRP A 171 -4.77 -12.07 8.00
N ARG A 172 -3.89 -12.67 7.20
CA ARG A 172 -3.26 -13.97 7.48
C ARG A 172 -2.44 -14.01 8.78
N GLY A 173 -1.92 -12.86 9.21
CA GLY A 173 -1.24 -12.75 10.51
C GLY A 173 -2.14 -12.98 11.72
N LEU A 174 -3.47 -13.04 11.53
CA LEU A 174 -4.43 -13.44 12.56
C LEU A 174 -4.65 -14.95 12.65
N ILE A 175 -4.04 -15.76 11.76
CA ILE A 175 -4.08 -17.22 11.89
C ILE A 175 -3.29 -17.60 13.15
N THR A 176 -3.97 -18.19 14.13
CA THR A 176 -3.40 -18.49 15.45
C THR A 176 -4.14 -19.65 16.14
N TYR A 177 -3.79 -19.95 17.38
CA TYR A 177 -4.48 -20.89 18.25
C TYR A 177 -4.94 -20.15 19.52
N SER A 178 -6.26 -20.14 19.76
CA SER A 178 -6.86 -19.40 20.87
C SER A 178 -6.91 -20.15 22.20
N GLY A 179 -6.42 -21.39 22.25
CA GLY A 179 -6.36 -22.17 23.49
C GLY A 179 -5.15 -21.79 24.35
N SER A 180 -4.83 -22.63 25.35
CA SER A 180 -3.62 -22.42 26.15
C SER A 180 -2.37 -22.51 25.27
N ASP A 181 -1.61 -21.42 25.20
CA ASP A 181 -0.25 -21.41 24.65
C ASP A 181 0.70 -22.24 25.54
N VAL A 182 1.93 -22.50 25.08
CA VAL A 182 2.92 -23.37 25.75
C VAL A 182 2.32 -24.76 26.00
N SER A 183 1.79 -25.38 24.95
CA SER A 183 1.04 -26.62 25.07
C SER A 183 1.18 -27.56 23.88
N SER A 184 0.94 -28.85 24.12
CA SER A 184 0.86 -29.86 23.05
C SER A 184 -0.30 -29.59 22.08
N ALA A 185 -1.37 -28.94 22.55
CA ALA A 185 -2.50 -28.57 21.71
C ALA A 185 -2.15 -27.43 20.75
N ALA A 186 -1.38 -26.43 21.20
CA ALA A 186 -0.84 -25.38 20.32
C ALA A 186 0.07 -25.98 19.24
N ALA A 187 1.00 -26.88 19.63
CA ALA A 187 1.85 -27.60 18.69
C ALA A 187 1.04 -28.45 17.68
N SER A 188 -0.04 -29.10 18.14
CA SER A 188 -0.93 -29.88 17.28
C SER A 188 -1.71 -29.00 16.29
N ALA A 189 -2.15 -27.81 16.71
CA ALA A 189 -2.82 -26.86 15.84
C ALA A 189 -1.88 -26.36 14.73
N VAL A 190 -0.61 -26.09 15.06
CA VAL A 190 0.43 -25.76 14.07
C VAL A 190 0.67 -26.92 13.10
N ALA A 191 0.77 -28.15 13.60
CA ALA A 191 0.95 -29.33 12.76
C ALA A 191 -0.23 -29.55 11.79
N ALA A 192 -1.47 -29.29 12.24
CA ALA A 192 -2.66 -29.37 11.40
C ALA A 192 -2.64 -28.33 10.26
N PHE A 193 -2.28 -27.08 10.55
CA PHE A 193 -2.11 -26.02 9.55
C PHE A 193 -1.08 -26.39 8.47
N LEU A 194 0.08 -26.89 8.90
CA LEU A 194 1.18 -27.27 8.02
C LEU A 194 0.85 -28.47 7.15
N GLY A 195 0.18 -29.48 7.73
CA GLY A 195 -0.16 -30.71 7.05
C GLY A 195 1.00 -31.70 6.87
N SER A 196 0.72 -32.78 6.15
CA SER A 196 1.65 -33.90 5.97
C SER A 196 2.22 -34.04 4.55
N ALA A 197 1.89 -33.10 3.64
CA ALA A 197 2.38 -33.12 2.28
C ALA A 197 3.93 -33.21 2.23
N SER A 198 4.43 -34.07 1.35
CA SER A 198 5.84 -34.36 1.15
C SER A 198 6.26 -34.10 -0.30
N ALA A 199 7.54 -33.78 -0.52
CA ALA A 199 8.04 -33.42 -1.84
C ALA A 199 7.83 -34.54 -2.89
N GLY A 200 7.83 -35.81 -2.47
CA GLY A 200 7.62 -36.98 -3.33
C GLY A 200 6.20 -37.17 -3.86
N GLN A 201 5.21 -36.39 -3.37
CA GLN A 201 3.82 -36.47 -3.83
C GLN A 201 3.51 -35.53 -5.00
N PHE A 202 4.50 -34.78 -5.49
CA PHE A 202 4.34 -33.84 -6.58
C PHE A 202 5.00 -34.36 -7.85
N SER A 203 4.25 -34.33 -8.96
CA SER A 203 4.77 -34.66 -10.28
C SER A 203 4.51 -33.52 -11.25
N ARG A 204 5.56 -33.12 -11.97
CA ARG A 204 5.54 -32.01 -12.92
C ARG A 204 5.04 -32.50 -14.28
N ASP A 205 4.03 -31.84 -14.83
CA ASP A 205 3.52 -32.03 -16.19
C ASP A 205 3.94 -30.83 -17.05
N ALA A 206 5.01 -31.02 -17.83
CA ALA A 206 5.55 -29.99 -18.71
C ALA A 206 4.68 -29.74 -19.97
N VAL A 207 3.79 -30.67 -20.34
CA VAL A 207 2.92 -30.51 -21.52
C VAL A 207 1.81 -29.53 -21.21
N ASN A 208 1.19 -29.68 -20.03
CA ASN A 208 0.10 -28.80 -19.59
C ASN A 208 0.59 -27.66 -18.67
N SER A 209 1.90 -27.55 -18.44
CA SER A 209 2.52 -26.57 -17.53
C SER A 209 1.85 -26.54 -16.15
N THR A 210 1.66 -27.71 -15.54
CA THR A 210 0.99 -27.86 -14.23
C THR A 210 1.71 -28.88 -13.34
N VAL A 211 1.38 -28.90 -12.06
CA VAL A 211 1.91 -29.88 -11.10
C VAL A 211 0.74 -30.68 -10.51
N ASN A 212 0.85 -32.00 -10.58
CA ASN A 212 -0.11 -32.93 -10.01
C ASN A 212 0.28 -33.27 -8.57
N TYR A 213 -0.73 -33.40 -7.70
CA TYR A 213 -0.58 -33.85 -6.32
C TYR A 213 -1.20 -35.24 -6.14
N SER A 214 -0.43 -36.20 -5.62
CA SER A 214 -0.86 -37.58 -5.42
C SER A 214 -1.30 -37.92 -3.99
N GLY A 215 -1.31 -36.93 -3.08
CA GLY A 215 -1.81 -37.14 -1.72
C GLY A 215 -3.34 -37.09 -1.63
N ALA A 216 -3.87 -37.01 -0.41
CA ALA A 216 -5.32 -37.00 -0.21
C ALA A 216 -5.97 -35.80 -0.90
N ALA A 217 -7.09 -36.03 -1.61
CA ALA A 217 -7.81 -34.95 -2.31
C ALA A 217 -8.32 -33.85 -1.37
N THR A 218 -8.50 -34.17 -0.08
CA THR A 218 -8.95 -33.27 0.99
C THR A 218 -7.79 -32.65 1.78
N ASP A 219 -6.54 -32.83 1.34
CA ASP A 219 -5.39 -32.20 1.97
C ASP A 219 -5.32 -30.72 1.60
N TRP A 220 -5.90 -29.87 2.44
CA TRP A 220 -5.92 -28.42 2.30
C TRP A 220 -4.96 -27.78 3.29
N THR A 221 -3.65 -27.98 3.06
CA THR A 221 -2.62 -27.61 4.02
C THR A 221 -1.53 -26.75 3.42
N TYR A 222 -0.85 -26.01 4.28
CA TYR A 222 0.15 -25.04 3.87
C TYR A 222 1.35 -25.70 3.15
N ARG A 223 1.82 -26.87 3.61
CA ARG A 223 2.92 -27.57 2.94
C ARG A 223 2.54 -28.02 1.53
N ARG A 224 1.27 -28.37 1.28
CA ARG A 224 0.82 -28.69 -0.08
C ARG A 224 0.98 -27.50 -1.01
N MET A 225 0.55 -26.31 -0.55
CA MET A 225 0.70 -25.07 -1.32
C MET A 225 2.15 -24.78 -1.67
N ILE A 226 3.04 -24.80 -0.69
CA ILE A 226 4.45 -24.39 -0.88
C ILE A 226 5.21 -25.39 -1.76
N LEU A 227 5.03 -26.69 -1.54
CA LEU A 227 5.70 -27.72 -2.35
C LEU A 227 5.14 -27.80 -3.78
N HIS A 228 3.85 -27.50 -3.97
CA HIS A 228 3.26 -27.28 -5.29
C HIS A 228 3.98 -26.17 -6.03
N TYR A 229 4.09 -24.99 -5.41
CA TYR A 229 4.72 -23.83 -6.02
C TYR A 229 6.23 -23.99 -6.26
N ALA A 230 6.94 -24.70 -5.38
CA ALA A 230 8.34 -25.04 -5.63
C ALA A 230 8.48 -25.83 -6.94
N ASN A 231 7.68 -26.89 -7.13
CA ASN A 231 7.68 -27.67 -8.37
C ASN A 231 7.25 -26.85 -9.60
N LEU A 232 6.32 -25.91 -9.42
CA LEU A 232 5.87 -25.02 -10.48
C LEU A 232 6.97 -24.04 -10.92
N CYS A 233 7.74 -23.49 -9.97
CA CYS A 233 8.91 -22.67 -10.27
C CYS A 233 9.98 -23.46 -11.02
N VAL A 234 10.12 -24.76 -10.73
CA VAL A 234 11.01 -25.63 -11.52
C VAL A 234 10.52 -25.77 -12.97
N LEU A 235 9.21 -25.96 -13.19
CA LEU A 235 8.64 -25.99 -14.55
C LEU A 235 8.87 -24.68 -15.32
N ALA A 236 8.90 -23.55 -14.62
CA ALA A 236 9.22 -22.24 -15.19
C ALA A 236 10.71 -22.03 -15.50
N GLY A 237 11.59 -22.94 -15.09
CA GLY A 237 13.04 -22.80 -15.25
C GLY A 237 13.74 -22.04 -14.12
N GLY A 238 13.17 -22.09 -12.92
CA GLY A 238 13.70 -21.47 -11.70
C GLY A 238 13.34 -19.99 -11.54
N VAL A 239 13.55 -19.48 -10.34
CA VAL A 239 13.31 -18.09 -9.92
C VAL A 239 14.55 -17.56 -9.20
N ASP A 240 14.63 -16.26 -9.00
CA ASP A 240 15.78 -15.64 -8.34
C ASP A 240 15.68 -15.79 -6.82
N LEU A 241 14.47 -15.63 -6.28
CA LEU A 241 14.14 -15.87 -4.88
C LEU A 241 12.77 -16.54 -4.75
N PHE A 242 12.69 -17.60 -3.94
CA PHE A 242 11.46 -18.28 -3.58
C PHE A 242 11.15 -18.03 -2.11
N LEU A 243 10.02 -17.38 -1.83
CA LEU A 243 9.56 -17.17 -0.46
C LEU A 243 8.73 -18.36 0.00
N LEU A 244 8.97 -18.82 1.22
CA LEU A 244 8.18 -19.87 1.86
C LEU A 244 6.79 -19.38 2.30
N GLY A 245 6.60 -18.06 2.34
CA GLY A 245 5.38 -17.34 2.69
C GLY A 245 5.71 -16.02 3.38
N SER A 246 4.68 -15.32 3.87
CA SER A 246 4.88 -14.09 4.64
C SER A 246 3.80 -13.75 5.66
N GLU A 247 4.15 -12.87 6.59
CA GLU A 247 3.31 -12.29 7.65
C GLU A 247 2.46 -13.30 8.45
N LEU A 248 3.02 -14.46 8.80
CA LEU A 248 2.32 -15.48 9.60
C LEU A 248 2.53 -15.28 11.11
N ARG A 249 2.53 -14.02 11.56
CA ARG A 249 2.92 -13.65 12.93
C ARG A 249 2.13 -14.34 14.04
N GLY A 250 0.83 -14.59 13.82
CA GLY A 250 -0.04 -15.21 14.81
C GLY A 250 0.27 -16.69 15.07
N ILE A 251 0.84 -17.39 14.09
CA ILE A 251 1.17 -18.83 14.19
C ILE A 251 2.67 -19.05 14.44
N GLU A 252 3.55 -18.18 13.93
CA GLU A 252 5.00 -18.30 14.16
C GLU A 252 5.42 -18.07 15.61
N THR A 253 4.57 -17.38 16.37
CA THR A 253 4.81 -17.00 17.77
C THR A 253 4.25 -18.02 18.76
N LEU A 254 3.47 -19.01 18.31
CA LEU A 254 2.91 -20.06 19.17
C LEU A 254 4.02 -20.95 19.75
N ARG A 255 3.89 -21.24 21.05
CA ARG A 255 4.90 -21.98 21.83
C ARG A 255 4.45 -23.41 22.08
N GLY A 256 5.36 -24.35 21.87
CA GLY A 256 5.14 -25.76 22.21
C GLY A 256 5.31 -26.04 23.71
N PRO A 257 5.02 -27.28 24.15
CA PRO A 257 5.03 -27.64 25.57
C PRO A 257 6.44 -27.62 26.21
N ALA A 258 7.51 -27.63 25.41
CA ALA A 258 8.88 -27.59 25.89
C ALA A 258 9.47 -26.17 25.94
N TRP A 259 8.66 -25.14 25.66
CA TRP A 259 9.13 -23.77 25.66
C TRP A 259 9.49 -23.27 27.08
N SER A 260 10.57 -22.52 27.19
CA SER A 260 11.00 -21.86 28.44
C SER A 260 11.67 -20.51 28.13
N LYS A 261 11.71 -19.60 29.13
CA LYS A 261 12.35 -18.28 28.96
C LYS A 261 13.82 -18.38 28.53
N MET A 262 14.56 -19.30 29.15
CA MET A 262 15.99 -19.53 28.88
C MET A 262 16.26 -20.19 27.52
N GLY A 263 15.24 -20.81 26.92
CA GLY A 263 15.45 -21.84 25.91
C GLY A 263 16.07 -23.10 26.51
N ILE A 264 16.05 -24.19 25.77
CA ILE A 264 16.78 -25.41 26.15
C ILE A 264 18.21 -25.26 25.61
N ILE A 265 19.20 -25.51 26.47
CA ILE A 265 20.62 -25.50 26.12
C ILE A 265 21.07 -26.95 25.94
N GLY A 266 21.27 -27.39 24.69
CA GLY A 266 21.68 -28.75 24.35
C GLY A 266 21.48 -29.09 22.88
N ASP A 267 22.18 -30.11 22.41
CA ASP A 267 22.24 -30.52 21.01
C ASP A 267 20.91 -31.17 20.58
N TYR A 268 20.00 -30.39 19.97
CA TYR A 268 19.06 -30.97 19.02
C TYR A 268 19.80 -31.12 17.70
N GLY A 269 20.50 -32.24 17.56
CA GLY A 269 20.94 -32.69 16.25
C GLY A 269 19.71 -32.83 15.37
N LEU A 270 19.45 -31.83 14.51
CA LEU A 270 18.64 -31.98 13.33
C LEU A 270 19.41 -32.91 12.38
N ALA A 271 19.43 -34.20 12.72
CA ALA A 271 19.98 -35.24 11.88
C ALA A 271 19.14 -35.31 10.60
N SER A 272 19.84 -35.26 9.48
CA SER A 272 19.32 -35.12 8.12
C SER A 272 18.44 -36.26 7.60
N ASP A 273 17.97 -37.23 8.40
CA ASP A 273 17.31 -38.44 7.86
C ASP A 273 16.28 -39.12 8.79
N ALA A 274 15.59 -38.41 9.69
CA ALA A 274 14.46 -39.02 10.41
C ALA A 274 13.16 -38.91 9.58
N PRO A 275 12.52 -40.03 9.18
CA PRO A 275 11.26 -39.99 8.44
C PRO A 275 10.17 -39.40 9.35
N ILE A 276 9.53 -38.32 8.90
CA ILE A 276 8.23 -37.89 9.45
C ILE A 276 7.20 -38.92 9.02
N GLY A 277 7.16 -40.02 9.76
CA GLY A 277 6.34 -41.20 9.52
C GLY A 277 5.82 -41.78 10.81
N ALA A 278 5.34 -40.91 11.71
CA ALA A 278 4.35 -41.20 12.75
C ALA A 278 4.19 -39.94 13.61
N LEU A 279 3.00 -39.35 13.64
CA LEU A 279 2.57 -38.58 14.80
C LEU A 279 2.41 -39.60 15.95
N ASP A 280 3.50 -39.87 16.67
CA ASP A 280 3.44 -40.46 18.00
C ASP A 280 3.93 -39.39 19.00
N PHE A 281 2.97 -38.65 19.57
CA PHE A 281 3.19 -37.79 20.74
C PHE A 281 3.21 -38.60 22.05
N GLY A 282 3.68 -39.85 22.00
CA GLY A 282 3.81 -40.76 23.13
C GLY A 282 4.83 -40.29 24.16
N LEU A 283 4.33 -39.57 25.17
CA LEU A 283 4.99 -39.42 26.47
C LEU A 283 5.39 -40.81 27.01
N ALA A 284 6.67 -41.14 26.91
CA ALA A 284 7.34 -42.04 27.84
C ALA A 284 8.49 -41.27 28.49
N SER A 285 8.13 -40.63 29.61
CA SER A 285 9.00 -40.01 30.63
C SER A 285 10.01 -38.94 30.18
N ALA A 286 9.54 -37.70 30.01
CA ALA A 286 10.36 -36.54 30.31
C ALA A 286 10.05 -36.10 31.74
N THR A 287 10.91 -36.47 32.68
CA THR A 287 10.87 -36.02 34.06
C THR A 287 11.24 -34.54 34.09
N ILE A 288 10.28 -33.70 34.44
CA ILE A 288 10.53 -32.34 34.95
C ILE A 288 11.30 -32.49 36.27
N VAL A 289 12.43 -31.81 36.43
CA VAL A 289 12.99 -31.59 37.76
C VAL A 289 12.96 -30.10 38.04
N ASP A 290 12.06 -29.76 38.95
CA ASP A 290 11.96 -28.47 39.62
C ASP A 290 13.23 -28.16 40.42
N SER A 291 13.64 -26.91 40.31
CA SER A 291 14.72 -26.23 41.00
C SER A 291 14.47 -26.15 42.50
N ALA A 292 15.15 -27.01 43.26
CA ALA A 292 15.65 -26.80 44.62
C ALA A 292 14.77 -26.20 45.75
N ASP A 293 13.47 -25.94 45.57
CA ASP A 293 12.54 -25.62 46.67
C ASP A 293 11.69 -26.82 47.12
N TYR A 294 11.80 -28.00 46.47
CA TYR A 294 10.95 -29.17 46.77
C TYR A 294 11.66 -30.55 46.84
N GLY A 295 12.90 -30.63 47.32
CA GLY A 295 13.45 -31.85 47.95
C GLY A 295 13.36 -33.20 47.18
N LEU A 296 13.75 -33.26 45.90
CA LEU A 296 13.94 -34.53 45.17
C LEU A 296 15.35 -34.66 44.57
N ALA A 297 15.87 -35.89 44.60
CA ALA A 297 17.25 -36.23 44.23
C ALA A 297 17.50 -36.26 42.70
N SER A 298 18.71 -35.83 42.36
CA SER A 298 19.28 -35.50 41.06
C SER A 298 19.56 -36.66 40.11
N SER A 299 19.28 -36.46 38.82
CA SER A 299 20.14 -36.97 37.72
C SER A 299 20.38 -35.83 36.73
N ALA A 300 21.62 -35.34 36.71
CA ALA A 300 22.05 -34.11 36.04
C ALA A 300 22.05 -34.23 34.51
N VAL A 301 21.37 -33.30 33.83
CA VAL A 301 21.66 -32.95 32.43
C VAL A 301 22.93 -32.10 32.46
N THR A 302 23.98 -32.57 31.78
CA THR A 302 25.24 -31.82 31.71
C THR A 302 25.10 -30.77 30.62
N VAL A 303 24.85 -29.53 31.03
CA VAL A 303 24.86 -28.36 30.14
C VAL A 303 26.32 -28.10 29.76
N SER A 304 26.69 -28.33 28.49
CA SER A 304 27.98 -27.85 27.98
C SER A 304 27.93 -26.33 27.91
N ALA A 305 28.79 -25.64 28.64
CA ALA A 305 29.03 -24.22 28.45
C ALA A 305 29.49 -23.99 26.99
N GLY A 306 28.59 -23.46 26.14
CA GLY A 306 28.88 -23.23 24.73
C GLY A 306 27.75 -23.56 23.73
N ALA A 307 26.62 -24.16 24.14
CA ALA A 307 25.50 -24.41 23.21
C ALA A 307 24.56 -23.19 23.11
N ASN A 308 24.12 -22.85 21.89
CA ASN A 308 23.11 -21.82 21.64
C ASN A 308 21.74 -22.24 22.18
N PRO A 309 20.88 -21.31 22.63
CA PRO A 309 19.53 -21.62 23.07
C PRO A 309 18.66 -22.09 21.89
N VAL A 310 17.83 -23.11 22.16
CA VAL A 310 16.81 -23.61 21.24
C VAL A 310 15.44 -23.44 21.91
N TRP A 311 14.55 -22.67 21.28
CA TRP A 311 13.18 -22.50 21.75
C TRP A 311 12.22 -23.42 20.99
N ASP A 312 11.20 -23.90 21.69
CA ASP A 312 10.12 -24.70 21.12
C ASP A 312 9.07 -23.78 20.47
N TYR A 313 9.36 -23.35 19.25
CA TYR A 313 8.41 -22.74 18.32
C TYR A 313 8.10 -23.75 17.20
N PRO A 314 6.97 -24.50 17.29
CA PRO A 314 6.66 -25.58 16.35
C PRO A 314 6.62 -25.13 14.89
N PHE A 315 6.13 -23.91 14.64
CA PHE A 315 6.03 -23.36 13.29
C PHE A 315 7.42 -23.06 12.72
N VAL A 316 8.29 -22.38 13.49
CA VAL A 316 9.67 -22.06 13.09
C VAL A 316 10.46 -23.32 12.75
N THR A 317 10.33 -24.36 13.58
CA THR A 317 10.97 -25.65 13.36
C THR A 317 10.51 -26.30 12.05
N ALA A 318 9.20 -26.30 11.80
CA ALA A 318 8.64 -26.90 10.60
C ALA A 318 8.89 -26.08 9.33
N MET A 319 8.93 -24.75 9.42
CA MET A 319 9.30 -23.86 8.32
C MET A 319 10.72 -24.12 7.86
N GLY A 320 11.64 -24.34 8.81
CA GLY A 320 12.99 -24.72 8.45
C GLY A 320 13.05 -26.06 7.70
N LYS A 321 12.24 -27.05 8.09
CA LYS A 321 12.16 -28.32 7.34
C LYS A 321 11.54 -28.11 5.96
N LEU A 322 10.53 -27.25 5.85
CA LEU A 322 9.94 -26.90 4.57
C LEU A 322 10.97 -26.21 3.65
N ALA A 323 11.86 -25.39 4.20
CA ALA A 323 12.99 -24.82 3.47
C ALA A 323 13.92 -25.92 2.92
N ASP A 324 14.24 -26.93 3.73
CA ASP A 324 15.05 -28.08 3.31
C ASP A 324 14.36 -28.89 2.20
N ASP A 325 13.04 -29.12 2.32
CA ASP A 325 12.25 -29.82 1.31
C ASP A 325 12.22 -29.03 -0.03
N VAL A 326 12.03 -27.70 0.02
CA VAL A 326 12.04 -26.82 -1.17
C VAL A 326 13.42 -26.79 -1.83
N ARG A 327 14.48 -26.67 -1.02
CA ARG A 327 15.86 -26.73 -1.50
C ARG A 327 16.13 -28.04 -2.23
N GLY A 328 15.69 -29.17 -1.66
CA GLY A 328 15.79 -30.49 -2.27
C GLY A 328 15.05 -30.58 -3.61
N VAL A 329 13.87 -29.98 -3.74
CA VAL A 329 13.13 -29.92 -5.02
C VAL A 329 13.92 -29.17 -6.10
N PHE A 330 14.51 -28.03 -5.77
CA PHE A 330 15.30 -27.23 -6.71
C PHE A 330 16.61 -27.94 -7.10
N ASP A 331 17.34 -28.49 -6.12
CA ASP A 331 18.62 -29.16 -6.38
C ASP A 331 18.43 -30.44 -7.21
N ALA A 332 17.38 -31.21 -6.95
CA ALA A 332 17.02 -32.37 -7.78
C ALA A 332 16.68 -32.00 -9.23
N ALA A 333 16.36 -30.74 -9.50
CA ALA A 333 16.11 -30.21 -10.83
C ALA A 333 17.32 -29.48 -11.45
N GLY A 334 18.47 -29.46 -10.77
CA GLY A 334 19.67 -28.75 -11.22
C GLY A 334 19.62 -27.23 -11.01
N LEU A 335 18.64 -26.71 -10.27
CA LEU A 335 18.51 -25.30 -9.93
C LEU A 335 19.28 -24.98 -8.65
N THR A 336 20.59 -25.21 -8.67
CA THR A 336 21.44 -25.03 -7.48
C THR A 336 21.41 -23.58 -6.99
N LYS A 337 21.51 -23.42 -5.68
CA LYS A 337 21.66 -22.12 -5.02
C LYS A 337 22.90 -21.38 -5.54
N ASP A 338 22.71 -20.14 -5.98
CA ASP A 338 23.77 -19.24 -6.40
C ASP A 338 23.63 -17.88 -5.70
N LEU A 339 24.40 -17.69 -4.62
CA LEU A 339 24.41 -16.44 -3.86
C LEU A 339 25.07 -15.28 -4.62
N ALA A 340 26.02 -15.56 -5.52
CA ALA A 340 26.72 -14.51 -6.24
C ALA A 340 25.88 -13.96 -7.40
N GLY A 341 25.18 -14.84 -8.12
CA GLY A 341 24.22 -14.47 -9.16
C GLY A 341 22.84 -14.09 -8.63
N LEU A 342 22.56 -14.36 -7.35
CA LEU A 342 21.24 -14.21 -6.72
C LEU A 342 20.16 -15.06 -7.40
N HIS A 343 20.48 -16.34 -7.67
CA HIS A 343 19.58 -17.27 -8.34
C HIS A 343 19.21 -18.46 -7.46
N ASN A 344 17.94 -18.87 -7.58
CA ASN A 344 17.35 -20.02 -6.89
C ASN A 344 17.49 -19.93 -5.37
N LEU A 345 17.40 -18.73 -4.79
CA LEU A 345 17.47 -18.53 -3.35
C LEU A 345 16.15 -18.90 -2.68
N VAL A 346 16.19 -19.28 -1.40
CA VAL A 346 15.01 -19.62 -0.59
C VAL A 346 15.02 -18.79 0.69
N SER A 347 13.89 -18.16 1.04
CA SER A 347 13.76 -17.44 2.31
C SER A 347 12.30 -17.37 2.79
N TYR A 348 12.05 -16.74 3.93
CA TYR A 348 10.73 -16.46 4.50
C TYR A 348 10.61 -14.96 4.77
N ALA A 349 9.48 -14.34 4.41
CA ALA A 349 9.25 -12.91 4.59
C ALA A 349 8.47 -12.64 5.89
N ALA A 350 9.19 -12.34 6.97
CA ALA A 350 8.56 -12.09 8.27
C ALA A 350 7.78 -10.75 8.29
N ASP A 351 6.84 -10.66 9.22
CA ASP A 351 6.12 -9.41 9.49
C ASP A 351 7.06 -8.36 10.11
N TRP A 352 6.86 -7.09 9.72
CA TRP A 352 7.61 -5.92 10.20
C TRP A 352 7.73 -5.81 11.73
N SER A 353 6.78 -6.40 12.46
CA SER A 353 6.71 -6.33 13.92
C SER A 353 7.32 -7.54 14.63
N THR A 354 7.68 -8.61 13.91
CA THR A 354 8.19 -9.87 14.51
C THR A 354 9.53 -10.34 13.96
N TRP A 355 10.02 -9.80 12.84
CA TRP A 355 11.22 -10.28 12.13
C TRP A 355 12.48 -10.47 13.01
N MET A 356 12.66 -9.61 14.02
CA MET A 356 13.80 -9.63 14.95
C MET A 356 13.55 -10.42 16.25
N GLY A 357 12.30 -10.74 16.57
CA GLY A 357 11.91 -11.29 17.87
C GLY A 357 10.46 -10.98 18.23
N TYR A 358 9.93 -11.67 19.24
CA TYR A 358 8.56 -11.50 19.70
C TYR A 358 8.46 -11.38 21.20
N GLN A 359 7.64 -10.43 21.66
CA GLN A 359 7.39 -10.17 23.08
C GLN A 359 6.25 -11.04 23.60
N HIS A 360 6.55 -11.89 24.57
CA HIS A 360 5.59 -12.72 25.28
C HIS A 360 5.25 -12.05 26.61
N ALA A 361 4.03 -11.52 26.73
CA ALA A 361 3.61 -10.76 27.91
C ALA A 361 3.68 -11.59 29.21
N ASP A 362 3.30 -12.86 29.15
CA ASP A 362 3.40 -13.81 30.27
C ASP A 362 4.85 -14.14 30.63
N ALA A 363 5.77 -14.01 29.68
CA ALA A 363 7.20 -14.18 29.91
C ALA A 363 7.89 -12.90 30.39
N ASN A 364 7.22 -11.75 30.35
CA ASN A 364 7.78 -10.43 30.61
C ASN A 364 9.10 -10.21 29.84
N GLY A 365 9.08 -10.52 28.54
CA GLY A 365 10.30 -10.56 27.73
C GLY A 365 10.10 -10.77 26.24
N GLN A 366 11.17 -10.52 25.48
CA GLN A 366 11.31 -10.79 24.06
C GLN A 366 12.24 -11.96 23.77
N THR A 367 11.79 -12.85 22.89
CA THR A 367 12.60 -13.97 22.37
C THR A 367 12.91 -13.77 20.89
N PRO A 368 14.18 -13.90 20.44
CA PRO A 368 14.56 -13.92 19.01
C PRO A 368 14.12 -15.23 18.31
N HIS A 369 12.82 -15.49 18.31
CA HIS A 369 12.22 -16.77 17.90
C HIS A 369 12.56 -17.20 16.47
N LEU A 370 12.81 -16.26 15.55
CA LEU A 370 13.14 -16.56 14.16
C LEU A 370 14.64 -16.78 13.90
N ASP A 371 15.53 -16.52 14.86
CA ASP A 371 16.98 -16.72 14.67
C ASP A 371 17.33 -18.17 14.32
N GLN A 372 16.55 -19.13 14.84
CA GLN A 372 16.68 -20.55 14.49
C GLN A 372 16.38 -20.83 13.01
N LEU A 373 15.51 -20.03 12.39
CA LEU A 373 15.21 -20.09 10.96
C LEU A 373 16.26 -19.32 10.17
N TRP A 374 16.56 -18.08 10.57
CA TRP A 374 17.55 -17.20 9.92
C TRP A 374 18.94 -17.80 9.88
N SER A 375 19.31 -18.63 10.85
CA SER A 375 20.61 -19.29 10.89
C SER A 375 20.70 -20.56 10.03
N ARG A 376 19.58 -21.07 9.49
CA ARG A 376 19.60 -22.32 8.71
C ARG A 376 20.34 -22.16 7.39
N ALA A 377 21.07 -23.19 6.98
CA ALA A 377 21.81 -23.18 5.72
C ALA A 377 20.92 -22.99 4.48
N ASN A 378 19.64 -23.40 4.53
CA ASN A 378 18.68 -23.34 3.43
C ASN A 378 17.71 -22.14 3.50
N ILE A 379 18.03 -21.17 4.34
CA ILE A 379 17.44 -19.83 4.32
C ILE A 379 18.55 -18.87 3.91
N ASP A 380 18.42 -18.25 2.75
CA ASP A 380 19.54 -17.58 2.09
C ASP A 380 19.63 -16.08 2.41
N LEU A 381 18.51 -15.48 2.82
CA LEU A 381 18.35 -14.07 3.16
C LEU A 381 17.46 -13.92 4.39
N VAL A 382 17.55 -12.79 5.09
CA VAL A 382 16.57 -12.39 6.11
C VAL A 382 15.57 -11.45 5.46
N CYS A 383 14.44 -12.00 5.02
CA CYS A 383 13.39 -11.21 4.37
C CYS A 383 12.36 -10.75 5.40
N PHE A 384 11.93 -9.50 5.30
CA PHE A 384 10.77 -9.03 6.03
C PHE A 384 10.06 -7.90 5.28
N ASP A 385 8.79 -7.73 5.59
CA ASP A 385 7.99 -6.66 5.04
C ASP A 385 8.30 -5.40 5.87
N ASN A 386 8.93 -4.39 5.28
CA ASN A 386 9.42 -3.21 5.99
C ASN A 386 8.36 -2.10 6.02
N TYR A 387 7.55 -2.14 7.07
CA TYR A 387 6.56 -1.11 7.37
C TYR A 387 6.88 -0.29 8.62
N LEU A 388 8.17 -0.07 8.87
CA LEU A 388 8.64 0.71 10.02
C LEU A 388 8.31 2.20 9.82
N PRO A 389 7.83 2.90 10.87
CA PRO A 389 7.39 4.30 10.74
C PRO A 389 8.56 5.23 10.41
N LEU A 390 8.32 6.20 9.53
CA LEU A 390 9.29 7.23 9.13
C LEU A 390 8.94 8.63 9.68
N SER A 391 7.86 8.73 10.47
CA SER A 391 7.45 9.99 11.08
C SER A 391 6.55 9.77 12.28
N ASP A 392 6.42 10.77 13.15
CA ASP A 392 5.39 10.89 14.19
C ASP A 392 4.69 12.25 14.09
N TRP A 393 4.22 12.58 12.88
CA TRP A 393 3.72 13.92 12.53
C TRP A 393 2.25 14.08 12.88
N ALA A 394 1.94 14.97 13.83
CA ALA A 394 0.56 15.25 14.25
C ALA A 394 -0.16 16.27 13.33
N GLN A 395 -1.40 16.63 13.64
CA GLN A 395 -2.06 17.80 13.02
C GLN A 395 -1.58 19.12 13.62
N GLY A 396 -2.05 20.24 13.06
CA GLY A 396 -1.78 21.56 13.59
C GLY A 396 -0.31 21.94 13.45
N ASP A 397 0.38 22.07 14.59
CA ASP A 397 1.80 22.45 14.64
C ASP A 397 2.76 21.32 14.25
N GLY A 398 2.25 20.11 14.00
CA GLY A 398 3.03 18.93 13.62
C GLY A 398 3.53 18.09 14.80
N GLY A 399 3.18 18.45 16.04
CA GLY A 399 3.50 17.66 17.24
C GLY A 399 4.96 17.75 17.68
N LEU A 400 5.43 16.78 18.47
CA LEU A 400 6.81 16.77 19.00
C LEU A 400 7.89 16.81 17.92
N ASP A 401 7.70 16.11 16.79
CA ASP A 401 8.70 16.09 15.73
C ASP A 401 8.91 17.48 15.10
N ALA A 402 7.83 18.21 14.86
CA ALA A 402 7.91 19.57 14.35
C ALA A 402 8.44 20.56 15.41
N ARG A 403 8.05 20.40 16.68
CA ARG A 403 8.52 21.25 17.79
C ARG A 403 10.02 21.08 18.08
N ASN A 404 10.55 19.87 17.93
CA ASN A 404 11.96 19.57 18.16
C ASN A 404 12.80 19.60 16.87
N TRP A 405 12.25 20.05 15.74
CA TRP A 405 12.89 20.07 14.43
C TRP A 405 14.36 20.51 14.45
N SER A 406 14.63 21.68 15.06
CA SER A 406 15.96 22.29 15.12
C SER A 406 16.78 21.86 16.34
N ALA A 407 16.20 21.12 17.30
CA ALA A 407 16.94 20.60 18.44
C ALA A 407 17.95 19.55 17.98
N GLY A 408 19.05 19.37 18.70
CA GLY A 408 20.13 18.47 18.28
C GLY A 408 19.65 17.02 18.11
N ALA A 409 20.13 16.37 17.05
CA ALA A 409 19.94 14.93 16.87
C ALA A 409 20.58 14.14 18.02
N ALA A 410 20.04 12.95 18.31
CA ALA A 410 20.61 12.05 19.29
C ALA A 410 22.08 11.72 18.93
N SER A 411 22.99 11.91 19.89
CA SER A 411 24.43 11.64 19.70
C SER A 411 24.89 10.32 20.32
N ALA A 412 24.01 9.66 21.07
CA ALA A 412 24.23 8.36 21.69
C ALA A 412 22.90 7.61 21.84
N TRP A 413 22.99 6.28 21.89
CA TRP A 413 21.86 5.39 22.19
C TRP A 413 22.17 4.61 23.48
N PRO A 414 21.19 4.36 24.37
CA PRO A 414 19.81 4.87 24.31
C PRO A 414 19.72 6.36 24.67
N VAL A 415 18.61 6.99 24.31
CA VAL A 415 18.37 8.40 24.64
C VAL A 415 17.76 8.54 26.04
N GLU A 416 18.27 9.49 26.84
CA GLU A 416 17.79 9.71 28.21
C GLU A 416 16.39 10.32 28.29
N ASP A 417 16.11 11.32 27.45
CA ASP A 417 14.83 12.03 27.37
C ASP A 417 14.25 11.97 25.94
N PRO A 418 13.34 11.01 25.67
CA PRO A 418 12.65 10.90 24.39
C PRO A 418 11.84 12.13 23.96
N ALA A 419 11.39 12.95 24.91
CA ALA A 419 10.51 14.08 24.62
C ALA A 419 11.26 15.27 24.00
N SER A 420 12.58 15.36 24.18
CA SER A 420 13.41 16.45 23.66
C SER A 420 14.27 16.08 22.45
N ILE A 421 14.16 14.84 21.95
CA ILE A 421 14.89 14.41 20.74
C ILE A 421 14.50 15.30 19.56
N GLY A 422 15.50 15.93 18.94
CA GLY A 422 15.37 16.66 17.70
C GLY A 422 16.08 16.00 16.53
N PHE A 423 16.17 16.75 15.43
CA PHE A 423 16.73 16.28 14.15
C PHE A 423 17.94 17.11 13.67
N GLY A 424 18.23 18.23 14.33
CA GLY A 424 19.28 19.17 13.93
C GLY A 424 19.02 19.82 12.57
N LEU A 425 17.76 19.87 12.13
CA LEU A 425 17.39 20.32 10.79
C LEU A 425 17.11 21.83 10.76
N ALA A 426 17.44 22.46 9.64
CA ALA A 426 17.19 23.88 9.40
C ALA A 426 15.93 24.10 8.53
N GLY A 427 15.39 25.32 8.62
CA GLY A 427 14.22 25.76 7.85
C GLY A 427 12.88 25.39 8.49
N THR A 428 11.80 25.59 7.75
CA THR A 428 10.44 25.31 8.23
C THR A 428 10.21 23.80 8.40
N PRO A 429 9.73 23.34 9.57
CA PRO A 429 9.38 21.94 9.78
C PRO A 429 8.29 21.49 8.80
N SER A 430 8.49 20.32 8.19
CA SER A 430 7.51 19.73 7.28
C SER A 430 7.71 18.24 7.14
N ILE A 431 6.62 17.47 7.14
CA ILE A 431 6.64 16.01 6.87
C ILE A 431 7.15 15.69 5.45
N TYR A 432 7.05 16.64 4.50
CA TYR A 432 7.48 16.47 3.11
C TYR A 432 8.99 16.72 2.91
N ARG A 433 9.75 16.84 4.00
CA ARG A 433 11.20 17.02 3.96
C ARG A 433 11.88 15.66 3.99
N LYS A 434 12.57 15.34 2.89
CA LYS A 434 13.26 14.06 2.73
C LYS A 434 14.33 13.83 3.79
N ASP A 435 15.06 14.87 4.19
CA ASP A 435 16.03 14.83 5.28
C ASP A 435 15.40 14.46 6.63
N TYR A 436 14.16 14.88 6.90
CA TYR A 436 13.42 14.45 8.08
C TYR A 436 12.98 12.98 8.01
N LEU A 437 12.46 12.51 6.87
CA LEU A 437 12.09 11.10 6.72
C LEU A 437 13.33 10.19 6.81
N LYS A 438 14.46 10.59 6.21
CA LYS A 438 15.74 9.88 6.32
C LYS A 438 16.26 9.78 7.75
N ALA A 439 16.20 10.88 8.51
CA ALA A 439 16.60 10.90 9.91
C ALA A 439 15.77 9.95 10.79
N ASN A 440 14.59 9.55 10.32
CA ASN A 440 13.75 8.57 10.97
C ASN A 440 13.95 7.14 10.46
N ILE A 441 14.81 6.82 9.49
CA ILE A 441 15.01 5.43 9.06
C ILE A 441 15.72 4.61 10.15
N GLU A 442 16.86 5.09 10.64
CA GLU A 442 17.55 4.59 11.84
C GLU A 442 17.43 5.61 12.98
N GLY A 443 16.20 6.03 13.28
CA GLY A 443 15.90 7.04 14.29
C GLY A 443 14.41 7.09 14.65
N GLY A 444 14.03 7.90 15.64
CA GLY A 444 12.63 8.12 16.01
C GLY A 444 11.94 6.91 16.67
N GLU A 445 10.64 6.75 16.40
CA GLU A 445 9.83 5.65 16.94
C GLU A 445 10.40 4.29 16.54
N LYS A 446 10.41 3.33 17.47
CA LYS A 446 10.99 1.98 17.36
C LYS A 446 12.51 1.93 17.16
N PHE A 447 13.19 3.07 17.33
CA PHE A 447 14.65 3.16 17.39
C PHE A 447 15.10 3.84 18.70
N ASN A 448 14.76 5.12 18.85
CA ASN A 448 15.12 5.92 20.02
C ASN A 448 14.10 5.78 21.16
N TRP A 449 12.83 5.58 20.79
CA TRP A 449 11.70 5.58 21.71
C TRP A 449 10.53 4.78 21.15
N PHE A 450 9.52 4.52 21.96
CA PHE A 450 8.28 3.83 21.56
C PHE A 450 7.07 4.38 22.32
N TYR A 451 5.87 3.93 21.93
CA TYR A 451 4.61 4.14 22.64
C TYR A 451 4.13 2.78 23.17
N TYR A 452 3.69 2.71 24.43
CA TYR A 452 3.09 1.49 24.99
C TYR A 452 1.66 1.28 24.49
N ASP A 453 0.89 2.35 24.35
CA ASP A 453 -0.53 2.33 23.98
C ASP A 453 -0.78 3.26 22.81
N SER A 454 -1.01 2.67 21.65
CA SER A 454 -1.18 3.40 20.40
C SER A 454 -2.23 2.75 19.50
N ASP A 455 -3.39 2.40 20.04
CA ASP A 455 -4.49 1.96 19.18
C ASP A 455 -4.91 3.09 18.23
N ASN A 456 -5.17 2.71 16.98
CA ASN A 456 -5.69 3.62 15.99
C ASN A 456 -7.22 3.63 16.12
N ALA A 457 -7.76 4.62 16.82
CA ALA A 457 -9.19 4.72 17.00
C ALA A 457 -9.88 5.08 15.68
N ALA A 458 -11.15 4.68 15.56
CA ALA A 458 -12.03 5.14 14.47
C ALA A 458 -11.96 6.68 14.32
N PRO A 459 -12.31 7.24 13.14
CA PRO A 459 -12.04 8.65 12.90
C PRO A 459 -12.78 9.53 13.90
N GLY A 460 -12.05 10.48 14.48
CA GLY A 460 -12.51 11.36 15.56
C GLY A 460 -12.01 12.79 15.39
N VAL A 461 -12.60 13.71 16.14
CA VAL A 461 -12.24 15.13 16.07
C VAL A 461 -10.87 15.36 16.72
N TYR A 462 -9.97 16.04 16.02
CA TYR A 462 -8.65 16.40 16.52
C TYR A 462 -8.76 17.41 17.69
N PRO A 463 -7.99 17.26 18.79
CA PRO A 463 -8.20 18.00 20.04
C PRO A 463 -7.68 19.46 20.05
N ASP A 464 -7.46 20.10 18.89
CA ASP A 464 -7.01 21.50 18.78
C ASP A 464 -8.14 22.53 18.61
N GLY A 465 -9.40 22.08 18.54
CA GLY A 465 -10.56 22.94 18.31
C GLY A 465 -10.76 23.36 16.84
N SER A 466 -9.98 22.83 15.89
CA SER A 466 -10.13 23.08 14.44
C SER A 466 -11.38 22.42 13.85
N GLY A 467 -11.93 21.41 14.53
CA GLY A 467 -13.05 20.62 14.01
C GLY A 467 -12.65 19.62 12.92
N HIS A 468 -11.35 19.43 12.67
CA HIS A 468 -10.89 18.43 11.71
C HIS A 468 -11.10 17.01 12.24
N THR A 469 -11.59 16.11 11.38
CA THR A 469 -11.69 14.68 11.67
C THR A 469 -10.41 13.97 11.21
N VAL A 470 -9.86 13.13 12.08
CA VAL A 470 -8.61 12.39 11.86
C VAL A 470 -8.69 10.96 12.39
N SER A 471 -7.78 10.10 11.94
CA SER A 471 -7.49 8.82 12.60
C SER A 471 -6.81 9.07 13.93
N LEU A 472 -7.60 9.08 15.00
CA LEU A 472 -7.17 9.54 16.31
C LEU A 472 -6.45 8.40 17.04
N PRO A 473 -5.20 8.56 17.48
CA PRO A 473 -4.57 7.57 18.32
C PRO A 473 -5.14 7.58 19.75
N SER A 474 -5.01 6.46 20.47
CA SER A 474 -5.24 6.35 21.91
C SER A 474 -3.98 6.61 22.74
N GLY A 475 -4.13 6.49 24.06
CA GLY A 475 -3.02 6.19 24.96
C GLY A 475 -1.94 7.26 25.05
N ASP A 476 -0.70 6.78 25.17
CA ASP A 476 0.47 7.63 25.28
C ASP A 476 0.81 8.30 23.96
N ARG A 477 0.42 7.73 22.80
CA ARG A 477 0.54 8.42 21.50
C ARG A 477 -0.36 9.66 21.40
N LEU A 478 -1.60 9.62 21.91
CA LEU A 478 -2.51 10.77 21.91
C LEU A 478 -1.89 11.98 22.64
N THR A 479 -1.16 11.72 23.71
CA THR A 479 -0.46 12.75 24.50
C THR A 479 0.99 12.98 24.06
N GLN A 480 1.46 12.22 23.07
CA GLN A 480 2.86 12.13 22.64
C GLN A 480 3.85 11.86 23.80
N THR A 481 3.45 11.04 24.78
CA THR A 481 4.28 10.63 25.91
C THR A 481 5.18 9.46 25.49
N ARG A 482 6.37 9.79 24.97
CA ARG A 482 7.34 8.82 24.43
C ARG A 482 8.07 8.06 25.54
N GLN A 483 8.22 6.76 25.37
CA GLN A 483 8.95 5.86 26.26
C GLN A 483 10.37 5.64 25.76
N ARG A 484 11.34 5.54 26.68
CA ARG A 484 12.75 5.28 26.33
C ARG A 484 13.08 3.80 26.36
N TYR A 485 14.07 3.43 25.55
CA TYR A 485 14.83 2.20 25.73
C TYR A 485 15.95 2.39 26.78
N TYR A 486 16.52 1.29 27.23
CA TYR A 486 17.68 1.25 28.14
C TYR A 486 18.83 0.46 27.49
N ALA A 487 20.03 0.57 28.06
CA ALA A 487 21.20 -0.14 27.54
C ALA A 487 20.98 -1.66 27.58
N GLY A 488 21.37 -2.40 26.54
CA GLY A 488 21.13 -3.84 26.43
C GLY A 488 19.73 -4.22 25.94
N GLN A 489 18.93 -3.25 25.48
CA GLN A 489 17.58 -3.46 24.94
C GLN A 489 17.48 -3.24 23.43
N GLU A 490 18.59 -3.25 22.71
CA GLU A 490 18.63 -2.96 21.27
C GLU A 490 17.71 -3.90 20.48
N ILE A 491 17.62 -5.17 20.87
CA ILE A 491 16.71 -6.16 20.27
C ILE A 491 15.23 -5.77 20.43
N LEU A 492 14.86 -4.90 21.39
CA LEU A 492 13.47 -4.45 21.57
C LEU A 492 13.09 -3.30 20.63
N ALA A 493 14.05 -2.72 19.92
CA ALA A 493 13.86 -1.59 19.04
C ALA A 493 13.85 -2.06 17.56
N ASN A 494 12.66 -2.22 16.98
CA ASN A 494 12.46 -2.80 15.63
C ASN A 494 13.28 -2.17 14.51
N LYS A 495 13.76 -0.93 14.68
CA LYS A 495 14.57 -0.22 13.68
C LYS A 495 16.06 -0.30 13.91
N GLN A 496 16.52 -1.02 14.94
CA GLN A 496 17.93 -1.31 15.18
C GLN A 496 18.47 -2.35 14.17
N LEU A 497 18.19 -2.18 12.88
CA LEU A 497 18.55 -3.11 11.80
C LEU A 497 20.07 -3.35 11.77
N ARG A 498 20.85 -2.27 11.83
CA ARG A 498 22.32 -2.36 11.81
C ARG A 498 22.89 -3.04 13.04
N TRP A 499 22.34 -2.76 14.22
CA TRP A 499 22.76 -3.45 15.43
C TRP A 499 22.40 -4.94 15.34
N TRP A 500 21.16 -5.28 14.97
CA TRP A 500 20.69 -6.66 14.79
C TRP A 500 21.59 -7.42 13.81
N TRP A 501 21.84 -6.83 12.63
CA TRP A 501 22.68 -7.46 11.63
C TRP A 501 24.13 -7.66 12.11
N SER A 502 24.68 -6.72 12.88
CA SER A 502 26.09 -6.73 13.30
C SER A 502 26.40 -7.44 14.62
N ASN A 503 25.40 -7.91 15.38
CA ASN A 503 25.62 -8.40 16.74
C ASN A 503 25.02 -9.80 16.98
N PRO A 504 25.56 -10.55 17.95
CA PRO A 504 24.90 -11.74 18.46
C PRO A 504 23.63 -11.36 19.23
N HIS A 505 22.59 -12.20 19.17
CA HIS A 505 21.32 -11.92 19.84
C HIS A 505 21.14 -12.74 21.10
N HIS A 506 20.40 -12.18 22.06
CA HIS A 506 20.03 -12.84 23.31
C HIS A 506 18.53 -12.66 23.54
N ALA A 507 17.92 -13.55 24.32
CA ALA A 507 16.61 -13.26 24.89
C ALA A 507 16.75 -12.11 25.89
N VAL A 508 15.80 -11.18 25.87
CA VAL A 508 15.74 -10.06 26.81
C VAL A 508 14.46 -10.19 27.60
N TYR A 509 14.55 -10.35 28.91
CA TYR A 509 13.37 -10.48 29.76
C TYR A 509 13.69 -10.02 31.17
N ASP A 510 12.65 -9.76 31.96
CA ASP A 510 12.79 -9.52 33.39
C ASP A 510 12.67 -10.83 34.16
N ALA A 511 13.77 -11.22 34.80
CA ALA A 511 13.87 -12.42 35.62
C ALA A 511 13.29 -12.26 37.03
N GLY A 512 12.88 -11.05 37.43
CA GLY A 512 12.44 -10.73 38.79
C GLY A 512 13.59 -10.59 39.79
N ASP A 513 14.83 -10.49 39.32
CA ASP A 513 16.06 -10.34 40.12
C ASP A 513 16.41 -8.86 40.41
N GLY A 514 15.59 -7.93 39.93
CA GLY A 514 15.79 -6.48 40.07
C GLY A 514 16.66 -5.86 38.98
N ALA A 515 17.15 -6.63 38.00
CA ALA A 515 17.87 -6.11 36.83
C ALA A 515 16.93 -5.54 35.75
N GLY A 516 15.63 -5.87 35.82
CA GLY A 516 14.65 -5.47 34.81
C GLY A 516 14.84 -6.22 33.49
N TRP A 517 14.43 -5.62 32.38
CA TRP A 517 14.55 -6.22 31.05
C TRP A 517 15.98 -6.13 30.53
N VAL A 518 16.76 -7.19 30.75
CA VAL A 518 18.16 -7.32 30.31
C VAL A 518 18.39 -8.61 29.53
N ALA A 519 19.52 -8.68 28.82
CA ALA A 519 19.92 -9.88 28.07
C ALA A 519 20.24 -11.04 29.02
N HIS A 520 19.74 -12.24 28.69
CA HIS A 520 19.97 -13.46 29.44
C HIS A 520 20.43 -14.62 28.54
N GLY A 521 21.19 -15.53 29.14
CA GLY A 521 21.63 -16.77 28.49
C GLY A 521 22.72 -16.58 27.42
N PRO A 522 23.19 -17.69 26.81
CA PRO A 522 24.11 -17.64 25.67
C PRO A 522 23.43 -17.00 24.44
N PRO A 523 24.22 -16.51 23.47
CA PRO A 523 23.65 -15.94 22.25
C PRO A 523 22.95 -17.01 21.41
N THR A 524 21.98 -16.60 20.59
CA THR A 524 21.28 -17.46 19.61
C THR A 524 22.23 -17.99 18.55
N THR A 525 21.74 -18.86 17.67
CA THR A 525 22.50 -19.38 16.53
C THR A 525 22.80 -18.33 15.46
N TRP A 526 22.23 -17.12 15.55
CA TRP A 526 22.50 -16.05 14.60
C TRP A 526 23.97 -15.65 14.64
N ALA A 527 24.62 -15.75 13.48
CA ALA A 527 25.96 -15.23 13.29
C ALA A 527 25.88 -13.82 12.72
N ALA A 528 26.47 -12.86 13.42
CA ALA A 528 26.56 -11.48 12.98
C ALA A 528 27.10 -11.38 11.54
N ARG A 529 26.43 -10.59 10.71
CA ARG A 529 26.78 -10.29 9.32
C ARG A 529 26.85 -11.51 8.41
N SER A 530 26.17 -12.59 8.78
CA SER A 530 26.22 -13.84 8.02
C SER A 530 25.35 -13.84 6.75
N LYS A 531 24.30 -13.02 6.72
CA LYS A 531 23.34 -12.94 5.61
C LYS A 531 22.80 -11.53 5.44
N SER A 532 22.49 -11.16 4.20
CA SER A 532 21.82 -9.89 3.91
C SER A 532 20.37 -9.92 4.40
N THR A 533 19.88 -8.75 4.83
CA THR A 533 18.45 -8.49 4.99
C THR A 533 17.86 -7.99 3.67
N THR A 534 16.54 -8.09 3.49
CA THR A 534 15.85 -7.47 2.35
C THR A 534 14.43 -7.08 2.70
N PHE A 535 13.94 -6.01 2.06
CA PHE A 535 12.58 -5.50 2.22
C PHE A 535 11.69 -6.15 1.14
N THR A 536 11.18 -7.35 1.39
CA THR A 536 10.33 -8.09 0.42
C THR A 536 9.04 -7.36 0.08
N GLU A 537 8.65 -6.43 0.94
CA GLU A 537 7.56 -5.51 0.77
C GLU A 537 7.92 -4.22 1.51
N TYR A 538 7.69 -3.07 0.91
CA TYR A 538 7.68 -1.78 1.62
C TYR A 538 6.87 -0.77 0.82
N GLY A 539 6.33 0.24 1.48
CA GLY A 539 5.61 1.30 0.80
C GLY A 539 4.73 2.11 1.72
N PHE A 540 3.95 2.99 1.12
CA PHE A 540 3.01 3.85 1.82
C PHE A 540 1.69 3.92 1.07
N ALA A 541 0.58 3.93 1.82
CA ALA A 541 -0.73 4.23 1.29
C ALA A 541 -0.74 5.63 0.66
N THR A 542 -1.61 5.84 -0.35
CA THR A 542 -1.82 7.17 -0.96
C THR A 542 -2.75 8.01 -0.09
N ILE A 543 -2.37 8.21 1.16
CA ILE A 543 -3.12 8.92 2.19
C ILE A 543 -2.15 9.83 2.93
N ASP A 544 -2.61 11.01 3.35
CA ASP A 544 -1.75 11.92 4.12
C ASP A 544 -1.21 11.25 5.38
N ARG A 545 0.03 11.58 5.76
CA ARG A 545 0.71 11.00 6.94
C ARG A 545 0.87 9.48 6.93
N SER A 546 0.76 8.82 5.78
CA SER A 546 0.99 7.38 5.65
C SER A 546 2.36 6.92 6.18
N THR A 547 3.36 7.82 6.25
CA THR A 547 4.67 7.57 6.86
C THR A 547 4.64 7.36 8.38
N ASN A 548 3.57 7.77 9.09
CA ASN A 548 3.39 7.54 10.53
C ASN A 548 3.08 6.07 10.86
N GLN A 549 2.42 5.38 9.94
CA GLN A 549 2.03 3.98 10.13
C GLN A 549 1.97 3.29 8.75
N PRO A 550 3.14 2.96 8.16
CA PRO A 550 3.19 2.46 6.79
C PRO A 550 2.47 1.12 6.58
N ASN A 551 2.24 0.35 7.64
CA ASN A 551 1.63 -0.98 7.57
C ASN A 551 0.11 -0.99 7.39
N VAL A 552 -0.58 0.16 7.43
CA VAL A 552 -2.05 0.22 7.33
C VAL A 552 -2.53 0.68 5.96
N PHE A 553 -3.67 0.14 5.54
CA PHE A 553 -4.34 0.48 4.30
C PHE A 553 -5.84 0.63 4.51
N TYR A 554 -6.45 1.46 3.66
CA TYR A 554 -7.88 1.69 3.67
C TYR A 554 -8.58 0.87 2.58
N ASP A 555 -9.47 0.00 3.03
CA ASP A 555 -10.45 -0.72 2.22
C ASP A 555 -11.78 -0.79 2.99
N VAL A 556 -12.86 -0.28 2.42
CA VAL A 556 -14.19 -0.25 3.08
C VAL A 556 -14.69 -1.67 3.42
N LYS A 557 -14.25 -2.70 2.70
CA LYS A 557 -14.68 -4.09 2.90
C LYS A 557 -13.84 -4.83 3.95
N SER A 558 -12.61 -4.40 4.19
CA SER A 558 -11.67 -5.11 5.06
C SER A 558 -11.98 -4.87 6.54
N SER A 559 -11.98 -5.94 7.33
CA SER A 559 -12.07 -5.84 8.79
C SER A 559 -10.79 -5.31 9.45
N GLY A 560 -9.67 -5.30 8.71
CA GLY A 560 -8.39 -4.71 9.14
C GLY A 560 -8.14 -3.31 8.59
N SER A 561 -9.17 -2.67 8.02
CA SER A 561 -9.05 -1.36 7.38
C SER A 561 -8.73 -0.25 8.38
N ALA A 562 -7.70 0.55 8.07
CA ALA A 562 -7.31 1.72 8.86
C ALA A 562 -6.56 2.74 7.98
N THR A 563 -6.40 3.96 8.47
CA THR A 563 -5.47 4.95 7.90
C THR A 563 -4.51 5.40 8.97
N ALA A 564 -3.31 5.83 8.59
CA ALA A 564 -2.23 6.08 9.55
C ALA A 564 -2.63 7.11 10.64
N TYR A 565 -1.95 7.06 11.79
CA TYR A 565 -2.22 7.99 12.88
C TYR A 565 -2.20 9.44 12.37
N TRP A 566 -3.22 10.19 12.78
CA TRP A 566 -3.45 11.59 12.44
C TRP A 566 -3.81 11.87 10.97
N SER A 567 -3.95 10.86 10.10
CA SER A 567 -4.46 11.04 8.72
C SER A 567 -5.82 11.73 8.73
N ARG A 568 -6.05 12.65 7.80
CA ARG A 568 -7.29 13.43 7.71
C ARG A 568 -8.40 12.67 7.01
N TRP A 569 -9.61 12.98 7.44
CA TRP A 569 -10.84 12.54 6.80
C TRP A 569 -11.65 13.75 6.36
N ALA A 570 -12.13 13.72 5.12
CA ALA A 570 -12.97 14.76 4.53
C ALA A 570 -14.42 14.27 4.42
N SER A 571 -15.37 15.13 4.78
CA SER A 571 -16.80 14.83 4.61
C SER A 571 -17.19 14.89 3.12
N ILE A 572 -18.03 13.94 2.71
CA ILE A 572 -18.69 13.81 1.43
C ILE A 572 -20.16 14.21 1.66
N GLY A 573 -20.45 15.49 1.46
CA GLY A 573 -21.81 16.05 1.52
C GLY A 573 -22.16 16.68 2.88
N ASP A 574 -23.43 17.07 3.03
CA ASP A 574 -23.90 17.88 4.16
C ASP A 574 -24.27 17.04 5.41
N ARG A 575 -23.81 15.79 5.51
CA ARG A 575 -24.12 14.89 6.63
C ARG A 575 -22.92 14.72 7.55
N ASP A 576 -23.16 14.88 8.85
CA ASP A 576 -22.17 14.69 9.92
C ASP A 576 -22.17 13.24 10.47
N ASP A 577 -22.24 12.23 9.59
CA ASP A 577 -22.03 10.83 9.98
C ASP A 577 -20.71 10.28 9.43
N ILE A 578 -20.08 9.34 10.14
CA ILE A 578 -18.76 8.79 9.75
C ILE A 578 -18.81 8.05 8.41
N ALA A 579 -19.99 7.53 8.03
CA ALA A 579 -20.24 6.92 6.73
C ALA A 579 -20.12 7.91 5.56
N SER A 580 -20.19 9.22 5.86
CA SER A 580 -19.97 10.31 4.92
C SER A 580 -18.52 10.78 4.88
N TYR A 581 -17.55 10.12 5.52
CA TYR A 581 -16.14 10.54 5.47
C TYR A 581 -15.27 9.64 4.59
N VAL A 582 -14.32 10.23 3.88
CA VAL A 582 -13.24 9.50 3.17
C VAL A 582 -11.86 10.01 3.56
N PRO A 583 -10.84 9.14 3.53
CA PRO A 583 -9.46 9.55 3.75
C PRO A 583 -9.01 10.59 2.73
N VAL A 584 -8.23 11.57 3.19
CA VAL A 584 -7.59 12.53 2.30
C VAL A 584 -6.39 11.88 1.61
N THR A 585 -6.45 11.80 0.28
CA THR A 585 -5.38 11.20 -0.52
C THR A 585 -4.18 12.13 -0.65
N ASP A 586 -2.97 11.57 -0.57
CA ASP A 586 -1.72 12.30 -0.77
C ASP A 586 -0.67 11.43 -1.49
N PRO A 587 -0.54 11.55 -2.82
CA PRO A 587 0.48 10.82 -3.56
C PRO A 587 1.90 11.38 -3.34
N SER A 588 2.03 12.63 -2.87
CA SER A 588 3.34 13.29 -2.75
C SER A 588 4.15 12.72 -1.58
N ILE A 589 3.53 12.57 -0.41
CA ILE A 589 4.22 12.02 0.77
C ILE A 589 4.73 10.60 0.52
N ARG A 590 3.94 9.78 -0.19
CA ARG A 590 4.31 8.44 -0.59
C ARG A 590 5.56 8.43 -1.47
N ALA A 591 5.59 9.24 -2.53
CA ALA A 591 6.73 9.32 -3.43
C ALA A 591 8.01 9.78 -2.69
N ILE A 592 7.89 10.80 -1.83
CA ILE A 592 9.01 11.32 -1.03
C ILE A 592 9.50 10.28 -0.02
N GLY A 593 8.61 9.51 0.60
CA GLY A 593 8.96 8.43 1.52
C GLY A 593 9.72 7.29 0.84
N LEU A 594 9.28 6.86 -0.35
CA LEU A 594 9.97 5.85 -1.14
C LEU A 594 11.37 6.32 -1.56
N GLU A 595 11.47 7.57 -2.03
CA GLU A 595 12.74 8.18 -2.41
C GLU A 595 13.68 8.33 -1.19
N ALA A 596 13.14 8.67 -0.01
CA ALA A 596 13.91 8.74 1.23
C ALA A 596 14.52 7.38 1.61
N ILE A 597 13.75 6.29 1.56
CA ILE A 597 14.24 4.93 1.84
C ILE A 597 15.35 4.56 0.86
N TYR A 598 15.10 4.76 -0.44
CA TYR A 598 16.05 4.40 -1.48
C TYR A 598 17.36 5.18 -1.36
N GLU A 599 17.28 6.50 -1.20
CA GLU A 599 18.47 7.33 -1.09
C GLU A 599 19.26 7.02 0.17
N TYR A 600 18.60 6.84 1.32
CA TYR A 600 19.29 6.52 2.56
C TYR A 600 20.13 5.26 2.44
N TRP A 601 19.52 4.15 1.99
CA TRP A 601 20.23 2.88 1.92
C TRP A 601 21.22 2.82 0.76
N PHE A 602 20.84 3.30 -0.43
CA PHE A 602 21.55 2.96 -1.67
C PHE A 602 22.28 4.15 -2.33
N VAL A 603 22.13 5.37 -1.81
CA VAL A 603 22.78 6.57 -2.37
C VAL A 603 23.66 7.28 -1.33
N ASP A 604 23.18 7.42 -0.11
CA ASP A 604 23.83 8.20 0.95
C ASP A 604 24.96 7.45 1.67
N GLY A 605 25.18 6.17 1.33
CA GLY A 605 26.25 5.35 1.88
C GLY A 605 25.95 4.73 3.24
N HIS A 606 24.66 4.51 3.57
CA HIS A 606 24.27 3.86 4.84
C HIS A 606 24.12 2.34 4.77
N ASN A 607 24.19 1.71 3.60
CA ASN A 607 24.19 0.25 3.51
C ASN A 607 25.61 -0.31 3.74
N ASP A 608 25.84 -0.85 4.94
CA ASP A 608 27.13 -1.44 5.30
C ASP A 608 27.38 -2.74 4.52
N GLU A 609 28.66 -3.09 4.36
CA GLU A 609 29.08 -4.37 3.79
C GLU A 609 30.18 -4.99 4.65
N ALA A 610 30.12 -6.31 4.86
CA ALA A 610 31.18 -7.05 5.52
C ALA A 610 31.44 -8.38 4.81
N ALA A 611 32.71 -8.64 4.47
CA ALA A 611 33.14 -9.87 3.81
C ALA A 611 32.33 -10.23 2.54
N GLY A 612 31.92 -9.22 1.77
CA GLY A 612 31.11 -9.39 0.55
C GLY A 612 29.61 -9.60 0.80
N VAL A 613 29.13 -9.43 2.04
CA VAL A 613 27.71 -9.46 2.40
C VAL A 613 27.24 -8.05 2.70
N ALA A 614 26.38 -7.50 1.86
CA ALA A 614 25.71 -6.23 2.11
C ALA A 614 24.66 -6.40 3.21
N MET A 615 24.43 -5.38 4.02
CA MET A 615 23.42 -5.44 5.08
C MET A 615 22.00 -5.51 4.50
N VAL A 616 21.71 -4.70 3.48
CA VAL A 616 20.43 -4.70 2.75
C VAL A 616 20.70 -5.09 1.29
N GLU A 617 20.10 -6.19 0.85
CA GLU A 617 20.18 -6.67 -0.53
C GLU A 617 19.17 -5.93 -1.42
N ALA A 618 19.66 -4.93 -2.15
CA ALA A 618 18.84 -4.05 -2.97
C ALA A 618 18.06 -4.78 -4.06
N ALA A 619 18.61 -5.89 -4.60
CA ALA A 619 18.01 -6.61 -5.71
C ALA A 619 16.63 -7.20 -5.38
N PHE A 620 16.33 -7.42 -4.10
CA PHE A 620 15.05 -7.99 -3.66
C PHE A 620 14.19 -7.02 -2.85
N CYS A 621 14.60 -5.77 -2.71
CA CYS A 621 13.76 -4.71 -2.17
C CYS A 621 12.60 -4.41 -3.14
N SER A 622 11.37 -4.71 -2.74
CA SER A 622 10.19 -4.59 -3.60
C SER A 622 9.17 -3.62 -3.04
N VAL A 623 8.79 -2.62 -3.84
CA VAL A 623 7.77 -1.64 -3.48
C VAL A 623 6.38 -2.23 -3.67
N TRP A 624 5.53 -2.09 -2.66
CA TRP A 624 4.10 -2.38 -2.75
C TRP A 624 3.36 -1.17 -3.35
N ASN A 625 2.71 -1.27 -4.51
CA ASN A 625 2.72 -2.38 -5.46
C ASN A 625 2.52 -1.89 -6.90
N TRP A 626 2.74 -2.79 -7.87
CA TRP A 626 2.36 -2.68 -9.27
C TRP A 626 1.33 -3.77 -9.59
N ASP A 627 0.36 -3.51 -10.45
CA ASP A 627 -0.77 -4.37 -10.81
C ASP A 627 -0.64 -4.84 -12.26
N ALA A 628 -0.89 -6.14 -12.49
CA ALA A 628 -0.93 -6.72 -13.82
C ALA A 628 -2.12 -6.23 -14.65
N ARG A 629 -3.08 -5.51 -14.04
CA ARG A 629 -4.18 -4.83 -14.74
C ARG A 629 -3.75 -3.38 -15.02
N PRO A 630 -3.54 -2.99 -16.28
CA PRO A 630 -2.82 -1.77 -16.60
C PRO A 630 -3.64 -0.51 -16.27
N TYR A 631 -2.94 0.55 -15.87
CA TYR A 631 -3.48 1.90 -15.81
C TYR A 631 -3.63 2.50 -17.23
N PRO A 632 -4.69 3.28 -17.52
CA PRO A 632 -5.80 3.65 -16.63
C PRO A 632 -6.95 2.64 -16.62
N THR A 633 -6.89 1.56 -17.39
CA THR A 633 -7.97 0.57 -17.55
C THR A 633 -8.48 0.08 -16.20
N PHE A 634 -7.58 -0.41 -15.33
CA PHE A 634 -7.92 -0.84 -13.97
C PHE A 634 -8.56 0.26 -13.13
N SER A 635 -8.03 1.47 -13.17
CA SER A 635 -8.55 2.60 -12.37
C SER A 635 -9.89 3.14 -12.87
N SER A 636 -10.18 3.05 -14.18
CA SER A 636 -11.26 3.80 -14.84
C SER A 636 -12.46 2.96 -15.29
N LEU A 637 -12.29 1.67 -15.60
CA LEU A 637 -13.39 0.80 -16.12
C LEU A 637 -14.17 0.05 -15.03
N SER A 638 -14.12 0.54 -13.80
CA SER A 638 -13.60 -0.36 -12.79
C SER A 638 -14.65 -1.02 -11.87
N THR A 639 -15.83 -0.43 -11.66
CA THR A 639 -16.87 -1.07 -10.82
C THR A 639 -17.61 -2.24 -11.48
N ASP A 640 -17.58 -2.31 -12.81
CA ASP A 640 -18.38 -3.28 -13.56
C ASP A 640 -17.62 -4.57 -13.86
N ILE A 641 -16.28 -4.54 -13.73
CA ILE A 641 -15.37 -5.62 -14.11
C ILE A 641 -14.58 -6.14 -12.89
N TRP A 642 -14.02 -5.25 -12.06
CA TRP A 642 -13.19 -5.61 -10.91
C TRP A 642 -13.76 -5.09 -9.60
N GLY A 643 -13.80 -5.93 -8.57
CA GLY A 643 -14.44 -5.57 -7.30
C GLY A 643 -13.66 -4.60 -6.40
N ASP A 644 -12.38 -4.37 -6.69
CA ASP A 644 -11.38 -3.78 -5.79
C ASP A 644 -10.79 -2.45 -6.28
N SER A 645 -11.15 -2.01 -7.49
CA SER A 645 -10.61 -0.80 -8.09
C SER A 645 -10.93 0.49 -7.34
N SER A 646 -12.01 0.51 -6.55
CA SER A 646 -12.36 1.61 -5.66
C SER A 646 -11.29 1.87 -4.60
N ASN A 647 -10.43 0.89 -4.34
CA ASN A 647 -9.31 1.03 -3.42
C ASN A 647 -8.09 1.68 -4.08
N TRP A 648 -8.06 1.79 -5.43
CA TRP A 648 -6.94 2.39 -6.14
C TRP A 648 -6.61 3.78 -5.60
N PRO A 649 -7.53 4.76 -5.43
CA PRO A 649 -7.16 6.11 -5.00
C PRO A 649 -6.40 6.18 -3.67
N THR A 650 -6.77 5.37 -2.68
CA THR A 650 -6.23 5.40 -1.31
C THR A 650 -5.14 4.36 -1.05
N GLY A 651 -5.09 3.30 -1.85
CA GLY A 651 -4.15 2.20 -1.63
C GLY A 651 -2.73 2.46 -2.13
N PHE A 652 -1.97 1.38 -2.21
CA PHE A 652 -0.52 1.38 -2.41
C PHE A 652 -0.10 1.29 -3.88
N TRP A 653 -1.04 1.17 -4.83
CA TRP A 653 -0.73 1.12 -6.27
C TRP A 653 0.16 2.28 -6.74
N LEU A 654 1.20 1.96 -7.52
CA LEU A 654 2.17 2.89 -8.08
C LEU A 654 1.66 3.59 -9.35
N GLU A 655 0.94 2.86 -10.20
CA GLU A 655 0.59 3.28 -11.55
C GLU A 655 -0.24 4.54 -11.55
N GLY A 656 0.20 5.52 -12.34
CA GLY A 656 -0.47 6.80 -12.46
C GLY A 656 -0.34 7.73 -11.25
N LYS A 657 0.42 7.36 -10.21
CA LYS A 657 0.56 8.15 -8.97
C LYS A 657 1.96 8.67 -8.67
N LEU A 658 2.96 8.20 -9.39
CA LEU A 658 4.36 8.59 -9.18
C LEU A 658 4.71 9.86 -9.97
N THR A 659 4.07 10.99 -9.63
CA THR A 659 4.52 12.30 -10.12
C THR A 659 5.41 12.94 -9.06
N THR A 660 6.70 13.07 -9.35
CA THR A 660 7.64 13.81 -8.49
C THR A 660 7.42 15.32 -8.64
N GLY A 661 7.09 15.99 -7.55
CA GLY A 661 7.08 17.46 -7.46
C GLY A 661 5.89 17.96 -6.65
N VAL A 662 6.20 18.87 -5.71
CA VAL A 662 5.33 19.75 -4.90
C VAL A 662 3.82 19.56 -5.12
N PRO A 663 3.00 19.34 -4.05
CA PRO A 663 1.55 19.21 -4.19
C PRO A 663 1.01 20.31 -5.10
N MET A 664 0.28 19.91 -6.15
CA MET A 664 -0.28 20.85 -7.11
C MET A 664 -1.13 21.87 -6.35
N ALA A 665 -0.61 23.09 -6.22
CA ALA A 665 -1.33 24.16 -5.54
C ALA A 665 -2.52 24.56 -6.40
N TYR A 666 -3.73 24.35 -5.89
CA TYR A 666 -4.95 24.83 -6.52
C TYR A 666 -5.27 26.27 -6.09
N PRO A 667 -5.88 27.08 -6.97
CA PRO A 667 -6.23 26.76 -8.36
C PRO A 667 -5.02 26.80 -9.30
N LEU A 668 -4.99 25.88 -10.27
CA LEU A 668 -4.00 25.87 -11.34
C LEU A 668 -4.10 27.11 -12.22
N SER A 669 -2.98 27.52 -12.80
CA SER A 669 -2.99 28.57 -13.83
C SER A 669 -3.30 27.96 -15.20
N TRP A 670 -4.15 28.64 -15.99
CA TRP A 670 -4.34 28.28 -17.39
C TRP A 670 -3.00 28.34 -18.16
N PRO A 671 -2.67 27.38 -19.04
CA PRO A 671 -1.41 27.38 -19.77
C PRO A 671 -1.24 28.64 -20.62
N ALA A 672 -0.21 29.44 -20.33
CA ALA A 672 0.01 30.74 -20.98
C ALA A 672 0.21 30.63 -22.50
N ASP A 673 0.79 29.51 -22.97
CA ASP A 673 1.05 29.22 -24.38
C ASP A 673 -0.19 28.75 -25.16
N LEU A 674 -1.35 28.60 -24.49
CA LEU A 674 -2.58 28.09 -25.08
C LEU A 674 -3.65 29.17 -25.13
N ARG A 675 -3.93 29.67 -26.33
CA ARG A 675 -5.06 30.58 -26.55
C ARG A 675 -6.24 29.78 -27.13
N PRO A 676 -7.41 29.75 -26.46
CA PRO A 676 -8.59 29.10 -27.01
C PRO A 676 -9.00 29.60 -28.38
N ALA A 677 -9.55 28.71 -29.21
CA ALA A 677 -10.18 29.07 -30.49
C ALA A 677 -11.55 29.73 -30.28
N ARG A 678 -12.30 29.28 -29.26
CA ARG A 678 -13.58 29.87 -28.86
C ARG A 678 -13.76 29.76 -27.36
N VAL A 679 -14.33 30.80 -26.75
CA VAL A 679 -14.67 30.82 -25.32
C VAL A 679 -16.10 31.30 -25.18
N LEU A 680 -16.90 30.54 -24.45
CA LEU A 680 -18.25 30.90 -24.03
C LEU A 680 -18.27 30.86 -22.51
N LEU A 681 -18.37 32.02 -21.88
CA LEU A 681 -18.61 32.14 -20.43
C LEU A 681 -19.94 32.85 -20.25
N ASN A 682 -20.91 32.11 -19.73
CA ASN A 682 -22.27 32.59 -19.51
C ASN A 682 -22.63 32.48 -18.03
N VAL A 683 -23.37 33.46 -17.52
CA VAL A 683 -23.99 33.34 -16.21
C VAL A 683 -25.24 32.50 -16.34
N ASN A 684 -25.28 31.35 -15.68
CA ASN A 684 -26.48 30.54 -15.58
C ASN A 684 -27.31 31.04 -14.38
N ASN A 685 -28.40 31.76 -14.68
CA ASN A 685 -29.33 32.26 -13.66
C ASN A 685 -30.23 31.14 -13.17
N SER A 686 -29.92 30.58 -12.01
CA SER A 686 -30.81 29.63 -11.33
C SER A 686 -32.03 30.35 -10.75
N SER A 687 -33.24 29.95 -11.15
CA SER A 687 -34.49 30.31 -10.48
C SER A 687 -34.96 29.13 -9.62
N ARG A 688 -35.50 29.41 -8.43
CA ARG A 688 -36.18 28.39 -7.62
C ARG A 688 -37.69 28.52 -7.81
N SER A 689 -38.34 27.42 -8.17
CA SER A 689 -39.80 27.33 -8.17
C SER A 689 -40.28 26.81 -6.81
N GLY A 690 -41.36 27.41 -6.29
CA GLY A 690 -42.08 26.87 -5.13
C GLY A 690 -43.06 25.74 -5.46
N GLY A 691 -43.12 25.31 -6.73
CA GLY A 691 -44.18 24.44 -7.26
C GLY A 691 -45.44 25.23 -7.67
N GLN A 692 -46.27 24.62 -8.52
CA GLN A 692 -47.53 25.22 -8.97
C GLN A 692 -48.57 25.26 -7.84
N ALA A 693 -49.19 26.43 -7.63
CA ALA A 693 -50.37 26.55 -6.78
C ALA A 693 -51.60 25.89 -7.44
N ILE A 694 -52.63 25.60 -6.64
CA ILE A 694 -53.91 25.01 -7.11
C ILE A 694 -54.60 25.85 -8.21
N SER A 695 -54.29 27.16 -8.29
CA SER A 695 -54.77 28.05 -9.35
C SER A 695 -54.01 27.92 -10.68
N GLY A 696 -52.98 27.07 -10.75
CA GLY A 696 -52.07 26.94 -11.90
C GLY A 696 -50.98 28.02 -11.96
N ALA A 697 -50.99 29.00 -11.05
CA ALA A 697 -49.95 30.02 -10.96
C ALA A 697 -48.70 29.46 -10.26
N GLU A 698 -47.53 29.69 -10.85
CA GLU A 698 -46.23 29.27 -10.32
C GLU A 698 -45.43 30.48 -9.86
N MET A 699 -44.98 30.47 -8.60
CA MET A 699 -44.09 31.51 -8.09
C MET A 699 -42.64 31.10 -8.34
N ILE A 700 -42.02 31.77 -9.31
CA ILE A 700 -40.61 31.62 -9.65
C ILE A 700 -39.85 32.78 -9.01
N VAL A 701 -38.88 32.47 -8.15
CA VAL A 701 -38.04 33.47 -7.48
C VAL A 701 -36.60 33.34 -7.98
N THR A 702 -36.00 34.46 -8.36
CA THR A 702 -34.58 34.52 -8.76
C THR A 702 -33.70 34.11 -7.58
N SER A 703 -32.81 33.14 -7.78
CA SER A 703 -31.89 32.70 -6.73
C SER A 703 -30.58 33.49 -6.78
N PRO A 704 -29.95 33.77 -5.63
CA PRO A 704 -28.57 34.27 -5.59
C PRO A 704 -27.55 33.28 -6.19
N ALA A 705 -27.93 32.02 -6.47
CA ALA A 705 -27.03 30.94 -6.91
C ALA A 705 -26.56 31.02 -8.39
N ALA A 706 -26.74 32.16 -9.07
CA ALA A 706 -26.26 32.35 -10.44
C ALA A 706 -24.74 32.16 -10.55
N ARG A 707 -24.28 31.20 -11.34
CA ARG A 707 -22.85 30.83 -11.44
C ARG A 707 -22.36 30.93 -12.87
N TRP A 708 -21.05 31.08 -13.04
CA TRP A 708 -20.45 31.00 -14.36
C TRP A 708 -20.40 29.55 -14.85
N GLU A 709 -20.86 29.35 -16.08
CA GLU A 709 -20.68 28.10 -16.83
C GLU A 709 -19.91 28.41 -18.11
N GLY A 710 -18.91 27.57 -18.39
CA GLY A 710 -17.93 27.77 -19.44
C GLY A 710 -17.96 26.65 -20.47
N LYS A 711 -17.81 27.01 -21.74
CA LYS A 711 -17.39 26.10 -22.80
C LYS A 711 -16.21 26.70 -23.55
N ILE A 712 -15.12 25.95 -23.63
CA ILE A 712 -13.89 26.39 -24.30
C ILE A 712 -13.55 25.42 -25.42
N ALA A 713 -13.39 25.92 -26.64
CA ALA A 713 -12.87 25.16 -27.77
C ALA A 713 -11.36 25.39 -27.89
N LEU A 714 -10.59 24.31 -27.90
CA LEU A 714 -9.14 24.38 -28.05
C LEU A 714 -8.74 24.62 -29.51
N PRO A 715 -7.64 25.35 -29.77
CA PRO A 715 -7.11 25.51 -31.12
C PRO A 715 -6.47 24.20 -31.62
N ALA A 716 -6.09 24.16 -32.90
CA ALA A 716 -5.10 23.19 -33.34
C ALA A 716 -3.79 23.46 -32.59
N MET A 717 -3.24 22.44 -31.93
CA MET A 717 -2.11 22.56 -31.00
C MET A 717 -0.82 21.97 -31.59
N SER A 718 0.29 22.67 -31.39
CA SER A 718 1.64 22.12 -31.61
C SER A 718 1.97 21.05 -30.57
N ALA A 719 2.99 20.22 -30.81
CA ALA A 719 3.44 19.18 -29.86
C ALA A 719 3.74 19.76 -28.45
N LYS A 720 4.37 20.94 -28.38
CA LYS A 720 4.63 21.63 -27.10
C LYS A 720 3.32 22.03 -26.38
N GLN A 721 2.33 22.51 -27.12
CA GLN A 721 1.03 22.90 -26.56
C GLN A 721 0.20 21.68 -26.13
N ILE A 722 0.31 20.55 -26.85
CA ILE A 722 -0.30 19.28 -26.46
C ILE A 722 0.26 18.80 -25.11
N LEU A 723 1.58 18.90 -24.91
CA LEU A 723 2.21 18.54 -23.64
C LEU A 723 1.77 19.47 -22.49
N ALA A 724 1.72 20.78 -22.74
CA ALA A 724 1.22 21.75 -21.75
C ALA A 724 -0.26 21.51 -21.41
N TRP A 725 -1.09 21.16 -22.40
CA TRP A 725 -2.49 20.81 -22.21
C TRP A 725 -2.66 19.52 -21.40
N ARG A 726 -1.91 18.46 -21.74
CA ARG A 726 -1.93 17.20 -21.00
C ARG A 726 -1.49 17.39 -19.55
N GLY A 727 -0.45 18.19 -19.31
CA GLY A 727 -0.01 18.55 -17.96
C GLY A 727 -1.08 19.31 -17.17
N PHE A 728 -1.78 20.24 -17.82
CA PHE A 728 -2.91 20.95 -17.21
C PHE A 728 -4.09 20.01 -16.88
N VAL A 729 -4.51 19.16 -17.81
CA VAL A 729 -5.61 18.18 -17.61
C VAL A 729 -5.27 17.17 -16.52
N ALA A 730 -4.03 16.66 -16.50
CA ALA A 730 -3.55 15.76 -15.46
C ALA A 730 -3.56 16.46 -14.09
N GLY A 731 -3.08 17.72 -14.03
CA GLY A 731 -3.13 18.52 -12.82
C GLY A 731 -4.54 18.83 -12.33
N MET A 732 -5.53 18.95 -13.22
CA MET A 732 -6.93 19.15 -12.86
C MET A 732 -7.54 17.92 -12.16
N ASN A 733 -6.95 16.73 -12.30
CA ASN A 733 -7.39 15.50 -11.65
C ASN A 733 -8.92 15.26 -11.79
N GLY A 734 -9.43 15.32 -13.02
CA GLY A 734 -10.88 15.25 -13.29
C GLY A 734 -11.63 16.47 -12.75
N ARG A 735 -12.75 16.26 -12.05
CA ARG A 735 -13.54 17.35 -11.45
C ARG A 735 -12.98 17.84 -10.10
N TYR A 736 -11.97 17.17 -9.56
CA TYR A 736 -11.43 17.46 -8.22
C TYR A 736 -10.66 18.78 -8.19
N GLY A 737 -9.73 18.97 -9.13
CA GLY A 737 -8.89 20.16 -9.22
C GLY A 737 -9.64 21.39 -9.74
N THR A 738 -9.10 22.56 -9.42
CA THR A 738 -9.63 23.85 -9.89
C THR A 738 -8.56 24.62 -10.66
N ALA A 739 -8.96 25.49 -11.57
CA ALA A 739 -8.07 26.36 -12.32
C ALA A 739 -8.62 27.79 -12.43
N LEU A 740 -7.72 28.77 -12.47
CA LEU A 740 -8.02 30.14 -12.86
C LEU A 740 -8.16 30.20 -14.38
N ILE A 741 -9.39 30.39 -14.83
CA ILE A 741 -9.75 30.51 -16.24
C ILE A 741 -9.89 31.99 -16.61
N PRO A 742 -9.05 32.53 -17.50
CA PRO A 742 -9.23 33.87 -18.03
C PRO A 742 -10.55 34.01 -18.79
N ALA A 743 -11.16 35.19 -18.78
CA ALA A 743 -12.37 35.45 -19.56
C ALA A 743 -12.11 35.58 -21.08
N PHE A 744 -10.83 35.65 -21.49
CA PHE A 744 -10.36 35.73 -22.89
C PHE A 744 -11.05 36.80 -23.74
N GLU A 745 -11.30 37.98 -23.18
CA GLU A 745 -12.07 39.04 -23.84
C GLU A 745 -11.32 39.78 -24.95
N SER A 746 -12.08 40.27 -25.93
CA SER A 746 -11.62 41.17 -26.99
C SER A 746 -11.68 42.65 -26.60
N ASN A 747 -12.52 43.04 -25.64
CA ASN A 747 -12.75 44.42 -25.23
C ASN A 747 -11.93 44.80 -23.97
N ARG A 748 -10.61 44.59 -24.05
CA ARG A 748 -9.69 44.83 -22.93
C ARG A 748 -9.46 46.33 -22.74
N GLN A 749 -9.70 46.84 -21.54
CA GLN A 749 -9.15 48.13 -21.13
C GLN A 749 -7.94 47.92 -20.23
N ASN A 750 -6.85 48.63 -20.52
CA ASN A 750 -5.63 48.59 -19.72
C ASN A 750 -5.82 49.48 -18.46
N THR A 751 -6.72 49.05 -17.58
CA THR A 751 -7.16 49.77 -16.38
C THR A 751 -7.05 48.83 -15.17
N THR A 752 -6.61 49.36 -14.04
CA THR A 752 -6.65 48.69 -12.75
C THR A 752 -7.71 49.36 -11.87
N GLY A 753 -8.44 48.58 -11.07
CA GLY A 753 -9.45 49.11 -10.16
C GLY A 753 -9.27 48.64 -8.73
N VAL A 754 -9.90 49.34 -7.79
CA VAL A 754 -10.06 48.90 -6.40
C VAL A 754 -11.49 49.15 -5.94
N THR A 755 -11.97 48.38 -4.96
CA THR A 755 -13.23 48.69 -4.28
C THR A 755 -13.08 50.00 -3.50
N ALA A 756 -13.95 50.99 -3.76
CA ALA A 756 -13.91 52.28 -3.09
C ALA A 756 -14.58 52.25 -1.70
N ALA A 757 -15.46 51.28 -1.47
CA ALA A 757 -16.18 51.08 -0.22
C ALA A 757 -16.36 49.57 0.06
N ALA A 758 -16.61 49.22 1.32
CA ALA A 758 -16.94 47.86 1.70
C ALA A 758 -18.34 47.47 1.18
N ALA A 759 -18.51 46.20 0.83
CA ALA A 759 -19.77 45.63 0.37
C ALA A 759 -20.05 44.30 1.09
N ALA A 760 -21.31 44.09 1.48
CA ALA A 760 -21.72 42.88 2.19
C ALA A 760 -21.87 41.67 1.25
N LEU A 761 -21.92 40.47 1.86
CA LEU A 761 -22.38 39.27 1.17
C LEU A 761 -23.73 39.54 0.47
N ASN A 762 -23.89 38.99 -0.75
CA ASN A 762 -25.05 39.17 -1.63
C ASN A 762 -25.28 40.59 -2.15
N ALA A 763 -24.34 41.52 -1.98
CA ALA A 763 -24.45 42.83 -2.62
C ALA A 763 -24.55 42.69 -4.15
N THR A 764 -25.49 43.42 -4.74
CA THR A 764 -25.73 43.47 -6.19
C THR A 764 -25.09 44.68 -6.85
N ALA A 765 -24.45 45.54 -6.05
CA ALA A 765 -23.76 46.73 -6.49
C ALA A 765 -22.46 46.94 -5.72
N LEU A 766 -21.50 47.57 -6.37
CA LEU A 766 -20.21 47.96 -5.82
C LEU A 766 -19.91 49.42 -6.15
N THR A 767 -19.09 50.04 -5.32
CA THR A 767 -18.43 51.30 -5.67
C THR A 767 -16.98 50.99 -6.00
N LEU A 768 -16.52 51.33 -7.20
CA LEU A 768 -15.17 51.04 -7.69
C LEU A 768 -14.45 52.34 -8.02
N THR A 769 -13.15 52.41 -7.73
CA THR A 769 -12.26 53.46 -8.22
C THR A 769 -11.31 52.86 -9.25
N VAL A 770 -11.21 53.48 -10.43
CA VAL A 770 -10.36 52.99 -11.53
C VAL A 770 -9.26 53.99 -11.88
N GLY A 771 -8.04 53.49 -12.12
CA GLY A 771 -6.82 54.31 -12.27
C GLY A 771 -6.31 54.53 -13.70
N GLY A 772 -7.07 54.17 -14.74
CA GLY A 772 -6.59 54.12 -16.14
C GLY A 772 -7.33 55.05 -17.13
N ARG A 773 -6.94 54.99 -18.42
CA ARG A 773 -7.62 55.70 -19.52
C ARG A 773 -8.80 54.86 -20.03
N GLY A 774 -10.02 55.24 -19.66
CA GLY A 774 -11.25 54.65 -20.18
C GLY A 774 -12.36 54.60 -19.13
N ALA A 775 -13.61 54.85 -19.54
CA ALA A 775 -14.76 54.68 -18.67
C ALA A 775 -15.16 53.20 -18.59
N ILE A 776 -15.49 52.71 -17.39
CA ILE A 776 -16.09 51.39 -17.24
C ILE A 776 -17.58 51.44 -17.59
N THR A 777 -18.03 50.55 -18.47
CA THR A 777 -19.41 50.53 -19.00
C THR A 777 -20.09 49.18 -18.74
N ALA A 778 -21.41 49.13 -18.97
CA ALA A 778 -22.14 47.87 -18.97
C ALA A 778 -21.54 46.87 -19.98
N GLY A 779 -21.56 45.59 -19.62
CA GLY A 779 -20.97 44.48 -20.36
C GLY A 779 -19.48 44.22 -20.08
N MET A 780 -18.77 45.10 -19.39
CA MET A 780 -17.38 44.86 -19.00
C MET A 780 -17.30 43.88 -17.83
N ARG A 781 -16.32 42.97 -17.85
CA ARG A 781 -16.07 42.05 -16.74
C ARG A 781 -14.80 42.40 -15.98
N PHE A 782 -14.80 42.04 -14.69
CA PHE A 782 -13.66 42.19 -13.81
C PHE A 782 -13.65 41.06 -12.80
N SER A 783 -12.50 40.79 -12.19
CA SER A 783 -12.40 39.80 -11.13
C SER A 783 -11.87 40.35 -9.81
N ILE A 784 -12.39 39.80 -8.71
CA ILE A 784 -11.88 40.02 -7.35
C ILE A 784 -11.55 38.65 -6.76
N ALA A 785 -10.29 38.44 -6.35
CA ALA A 785 -9.83 37.21 -5.70
C ALA A 785 -10.23 35.90 -6.45
N GLY A 786 -10.06 35.88 -7.77
CA GLY A 786 -10.39 34.70 -8.60
C GLY A 786 -11.88 34.55 -8.94
N ARG A 787 -12.74 35.51 -8.59
CA ARG A 787 -14.18 35.50 -8.91
C ARG A 787 -14.50 36.55 -9.95
N LEU A 788 -15.23 36.16 -11.00
CA LEU A 788 -15.57 37.01 -12.13
C LEU A 788 -16.95 37.66 -11.95
N TYR A 789 -17.05 38.92 -12.34
CA TYR A 789 -18.25 39.74 -12.28
C TYR A 789 -18.41 40.51 -13.59
N GLU A 790 -19.65 40.69 -14.03
CA GLU A 790 -20.01 41.49 -15.19
C GLU A 790 -20.80 42.72 -14.75
N ILE A 791 -20.40 43.90 -15.24
CA ILE A 791 -21.07 45.16 -14.98
C ILE A 791 -22.38 45.20 -15.77
N GLN A 792 -23.50 45.24 -15.07
CA GLN A 792 -24.83 45.38 -15.68
C GLN A 792 -25.17 46.85 -15.94
N GLN A 793 -24.73 47.74 -15.06
CA GLN A 793 -24.93 49.17 -15.18
C GLN A 793 -23.74 49.88 -14.52
N SER A 794 -23.32 51.02 -15.06
CA SER A 794 -22.24 51.84 -14.53
C SER A 794 -22.67 53.31 -14.49
N THR A 795 -22.50 53.95 -13.32
CA THR A 795 -22.83 55.36 -13.09
C THR A 795 -21.60 56.08 -12.56
N PRO A 796 -21.03 57.07 -13.29
CA PRO A 796 -19.89 57.85 -12.81
C PRO A 796 -20.24 58.67 -11.57
N LEU A 797 -19.37 58.66 -10.56
CA LEU A 797 -19.53 59.44 -9.32
C LEU A 797 -18.54 60.63 -9.23
N GLY A 798 -17.59 60.72 -10.16
CA GLY A 798 -16.52 61.73 -10.16
C GLY A 798 -15.19 61.18 -9.65
N ALA A 799 -14.06 61.85 -9.96
CA ALA A 799 -12.71 61.48 -9.53
C ALA A 799 -12.28 60.02 -9.84
N GLY A 800 -12.80 59.42 -10.92
CA GLY A 800 -12.51 58.04 -11.30
C GLY A 800 -13.29 56.97 -10.54
N ALA A 801 -14.25 57.38 -9.69
CA ALA A 801 -15.15 56.49 -8.97
C ALA A 801 -16.46 56.22 -9.75
N TYR A 802 -16.98 55.01 -9.64
CA TYR A 802 -18.18 54.52 -10.30
C TYR A 802 -19.04 53.69 -9.34
N ALA A 803 -20.35 53.90 -9.36
CA ALA A 803 -21.31 52.94 -8.83
C ALA A 803 -21.66 51.94 -9.93
N VAL A 804 -21.42 50.65 -9.70
CA VAL A 804 -21.67 49.59 -10.67
C VAL A 804 -22.64 48.56 -10.12
N ASN A 805 -23.62 48.17 -10.92
CA ASN A 805 -24.44 46.98 -10.67
C ASN A 805 -23.73 45.76 -11.26
N ILE A 806 -23.69 44.65 -10.55
CA ILE A 806 -22.88 43.48 -10.90
C ILE A 806 -23.69 42.20 -11.00
N LEU A 807 -23.22 41.28 -11.82
CA LEU A 807 -23.73 39.91 -11.93
C LEU A 807 -22.55 38.92 -12.09
N PRO A 808 -22.50 37.79 -11.37
CA PRO A 808 -23.35 37.40 -10.25
C PRO A 808 -23.25 38.33 -9.03
N TRP A 809 -24.13 38.14 -8.05
CA TRP A 809 -24.05 38.89 -6.78
C TRP A 809 -22.80 38.48 -5.98
N LEU A 810 -22.36 39.33 -5.06
CA LEU A 810 -21.22 39.00 -4.20
C LEU A 810 -21.47 37.72 -3.40
N ARG A 811 -20.52 36.80 -3.42
CA ARG A 811 -20.53 35.55 -2.63
C ARG A 811 -19.72 35.61 -1.34
N GLY A 812 -19.37 36.82 -0.92
CA GLY A 812 -18.63 37.10 0.30
C GLY A 812 -18.61 38.61 0.55
N ALA A 813 -18.44 39.03 1.79
CA ALA A 813 -18.20 40.43 2.08
C ALA A 813 -16.82 40.85 1.55
N ILE A 814 -16.72 42.07 1.00
CA ILE A 814 -15.49 42.62 0.44
C ILE A 814 -15.21 43.94 1.16
N ALA A 815 -13.97 44.12 1.63
CA ALA A 815 -13.52 45.36 2.25
C ALA A 815 -13.29 46.47 1.20
N ALA A 816 -13.14 47.71 1.65
CA ALA A 816 -12.62 48.78 0.79
C ALA A 816 -11.13 48.54 0.47
N GLY A 817 -10.67 48.98 -0.69
CA GLY A 817 -9.28 48.88 -1.15
C GLY A 817 -8.89 47.53 -1.78
N VAL A 818 -9.84 46.63 -2.01
CA VAL A 818 -9.56 45.31 -2.60
C VAL A 818 -9.35 45.47 -4.11
N ALA A 819 -8.27 44.88 -4.62
CA ALA A 819 -7.92 44.95 -6.04
C ALA A 819 -8.97 44.29 -6.94
N CYS A 820 -9.29 44.98 -8.03
CA CYS A 820 -10.17 44.54 -9.10
C CYS A 820 -9.36 44.44 -10.40
N GLU A 821 -9.30 43.25 -10.97
CA GLU A 821 -8.56 42.94 -12.19
C GLU A 821 -9.48 43.09 -13.40
N PHE A 822 -9.19 44.06 -14.28
CA PHE A 822 -9.95 44.37 -15.51
C PHE A 822 -9.17 44.04 -16.79
N VAL A 823 -7.85 43.85 -16.71
CA VAL A 823 -6.97 43.62 -17.86
C VAL A 823 -7.08 42.17 -18.33
N ASN A 824 -7.02 41.23 -17.39
CA ASN A 824 -7.21 39.80 -17.65
C ASN A 824 -8.07 39.18 -16.54
N PRO A 825 -9.37 39.48 -16.51
CA PRO A 825 -10.23 38.97 -15.45
C PRO A 825 -10.33 37.45 -15.52
N VAL A 826 -10.31 36.81 -14.35
CA VAL A 826 -10.29 35.35 -14.18
C VAL A 826 -11.46 34.85 -13.34
N THR A 827 -11.83 33.59 -13.54
CA THR A 827 -12.79 32.85 -12.71
C THR A 827 -12.21 31.49 -12.35
N THR A 828 -12.29 31.13 -11.07
CA THR A 828 -11.93 29.79 -10.61
C THR A 828 -12.99 28.78 -11.06
N MET A 829 -12.60 27.79 -11.85
CA MET A 829 -13.49 26.77 -12.41
C MET A 829 -12.92 25.37 -12.25
N ARG A 830 -13.80 24.36 -12.36
CA ARG A 830 -13.45 22.94 -12.48
C ARG A 830 -14.12 22.34 -13.72
N PHE A 831 -13.70 21.13 -14.11
CA PHE A 831 -14.36 20.42 -15.20
C PHE A 831 -15.80 20.03 -14.86
N THR A 832 -16.64 19.95 -15.90
CA THR A 832 -18.03 19.47 -15.76
C THR A 832 -18.12 17.95 -15.59
N SER A 833 -17.10 17.20 -16.03
CA SER A 833 -17.01 15.74 -15.97
C SER A 833 -15.57 15.28 -15.72
N ASP A 834 -15.36 14.03 -15.28
CA ASP A 834 -14.00 13.47 -15.06
C ASP A 834 -13.31 13.03 -16.36
N SER A 835 -14.06 12.97 -17.46
CA SER A 835 -13.57 12.70 -18.81
C SER A 835 -13.22 13.97 -19.57
N GLU A 836 -13.55 15.14 -19.03
CA GLU A 836 -13.36 16.43 -19.71
C GLU A 836 -11.88 16.69 -20.03
N GLY A 837 -11.61 17.21 -21.23
CA GLY A 837 -10.26 17.60 -21.65
C GLY A 837 -9.33 16.46 -22.06
N LYS A 838 -9.76 15.19 -21.94
CA LYS A 838 -9.02 14.04 -22.48
C LYS A 838 -9.02 14.11 -24.01
N LEU A 839 -7.84 13.98 -24.60
CA LEU A 839 -7.66 13.91 -26.05
C LEU A 839 -7.37 12.47 -26.43
N ASP A 840 -8.08 11.94 -27.43
CA ASP A 840 -7.81 10.61 -27.97
C ASP A 840 -6.40 10.53 -28.56
N LEU A 841 -5.78 9.33 -28.46
CA LEU A 841 -4.44 9.04 -28.98
C LEU A 841 -4.35 9.18 -30.52
N GLU A 842 -5.47 9.12 -31.23
CA GLU A 842 -5.56 9.24 -32.68
C GLU A 842 -5.90 10.65 -33.20
N ALA A 843 -5.99 11.66 -32.31
CA ALA A 843 -6.35 13.00 -32.72
C ALA A 843 -5.26 13.65 -33.59
N ASN A 844 -5.34 13.41 -34.90
CA ASN A 844 -4.71 14.22 -35.93
C ASN A 844 -5.02 15.70 -35.69
N VAL A 845 -4.10 16.56 -36.13
CA VAL A 845 -3.94 18.02 -35.92
C VAL A 845 -5.16 18.91 -36.27
N ILE A 846 -6.34 18.34 -36.55
CA ILE A 846 -7.50 19.00 -37.16
C ILE A 846 -8.72 19.10 -36.21
N ALA A 847 -8.77 18.38 -35.09
CA ALA A 847 -9.92 18.47 -34.18
C ALA A 847 -9.81 19.68 -33.23
N HIS A 848 -10.91 20.42 -33.07
CA HIS A 848 -11.09 21.48 -32.06
C HIS A 848 -11.92 20.94 -30.88
N PRO A 849 -11.31 20.18 -29.95
CA PRO A 849 -12.02 19.61 -28.82
C PRO A 849 -12.59 20.71 -27.93
N GLU A 850 -13.82 20.50 -27.45
CA GLU A 850 -14.50 21.40 -26.54
C GLU A 850 -14.47 20.83 -25.13
N ILE A 851 -14.23 21.70 -24.15
CA ILE A 851 -14.30 21.38 -22.73
C ILE A 851 -15.42 22.17 -22.06
N GLY A 852 -16.15 21.52 -21.17
CA GLY A 852 -17.08 22.11 -20.23
C GLY A 852 -16.41 22.47 -18.91
N LEU A 853 -16.72 23.67 -18.43
CA LEU A 853 -16.23 24.21 -17.17
C LEU A 853 -17.40 24.75 -16.35
N ILE A 854 -17.27 24.65 -15.04
CA ILE A 854 -18.25 25.18 -14.10
C ILE A 854 -17.52 25.92 -12.99
N GLU A 855 -18.04 27.08 -12.59
CA GLU A 855 -17.51 27.86 -11.48
C GLU A 855 -17.37 26.98 -10.22
N ALA A 856 -16.17 27.02 -9.63
CA ALA A 856 -15.81 26.22 -8.48
C ALA A 856 -15.85 27.10 -7.23
N PHE A 857 -16.62 26.66 -6.23
CA PHE A 857 -16.70 27.27 -4.90
C PHE A 857 -15.88 26.48 -3.89
#